data_AF-A0A1M5Z3D2-F1
#
_entry.id   AF-A0A1M5Z3D2-F1
#
_cell.length_a   1.000
_cell.length_b   1.000
_cell.length_c   1.000
_cell.angle_alpha   90.00
_cell.angle_beta   90.00
_cell.angle_gamma   90.00
#
_symmetry.space_group_name_H-M   'P 1'
#
loop_
_entity.id
_entity.type
_entity.pdbx_description
1 polymer ?
#
loop_
_entity_poly.entity_id
_entity_poly.type
_entity_poly.pdbx_seq_one_letter_code
_entity_poly.pdbx_strand_id
1 'polypeptide(L)'
;MNTTNPITGDSALPSDARQTSASFFYTSPGHLRAAAHLYGVSSVPLEAARVLELGCGAGGNLLPFALAYPDARVVGIDMWPDEIQAGRQAIQDLGVKNLELLAQPFTDIDQSLGEFDYIIAHDGFTWAPSDVRAAIMRICRDNLSAQGLAYISYNTYPGWKAGDTLRDAMQMHTHSAQTAAEALGGATAMLTLMSDGLFEGHPQKAEILSAIARIREHPEYYLNSDFLQASTSAFYFVEFAGAAGEGGLSYIGDALPHNEISSIFGKNVQLNHSLMAIGQPKVMRQQYLDFAMGRQFRRSLFIRQERTDTILSLPDLGRFTDLRWAANFQWVGASRKQTISHATFINPKGIKVDLDNPYAIHILSALDDAWPATLSYADLVFCTQQVDVECADEQQHTKAVQRALESLFEKGILRYSLGAGPYDQARNANLAFIPCVSAAHLAAQPTACEIATFNLWHDTQTIRLTGKQRELLAMFDGATNIAALHDNDAADPAALISVVTILKRLGALIGCDSAWLAYYQAQLKNAKGTREQKLAAVGPLFVYANVLSRCDAANPTTRQGKAGYGIHSRKAEDTAPSPSQQQLKHILQLKKQGKLAEAADSAQRLTEKFPDHPSSWNMATIIAIESNRVDDCFEFALKAIALKPSASNPYAHLSACLNQTQMWVDSRLNAARALILDPQNADAWNNMGNHYRHCTMPAQARICYQHMVNVAPHSAIASANLANVLGDLGNIKEAVEWNERTLKLEPNNFRILSNQLFTLSQSADISAERFVEAHQDYGRRVEAFVRKIPKLLHTNIKNTDRPLRLGFVSGDLYDHAVANFIEPIWQHIDKTSFEIYAYQASPVHDNVSRRLRGYVKEWVPASTMSDEALAARIHADAIDILFDLSGHTGHNRLPMFALKPAPVQVSWIGYPATTGLTAMDYYLSDNHFAPPALFENQFTEKLALMPISAAFKPWPNSPEVNGLPAMSNPYFTFASFNRMSKIGDEVYRQWARILDAVPTSKFMLGNVYDGIRKEVTAQFGKHGIGPERLILKDRATIPDYLRLHHQVDLLLDTFPYSGGTTTLHGMWMGVPTVTLTGNTIPRRTTSAILSQVELHGFTTTTLNEYIDTAISWSQRTDELSALRQGMRERMLTRHSAEFVTKHLEIALHQMWEIWCAGEKSKSFEIAKQPMN
;
A
#
# COMPACT_ATOMS: atom_id res chain seq x y z
N MET A 1 -35.71 -65.39 23.34
CA MET A 1 -35.24 -65.39 24.75
C MET A 1 -33.73 -65.39 24.77
N ASN A 2 -33.14 -64.20 24.87
CA ASN A 2 -32.12 -63.87 25.87
C ASN A 2 -31.89 -62.36 25.77
N THR A 3 -32.30 -61.71 26.83
CA THR A 3 -32.21 -60.29 27.14
C THR A 3 -30.76 -59.88 27.37
N THR A 4 -30.23 -58.94 26.60
CA THR A 4 -29.11 -58.10 27.05
C THR A 4 -29.62 -56.66 27.11
N ASN A 5 -29.73 -56.16 28.33
CA ASN A 5 -30.05 -54.77 28.67
C ASN A 5 -29.18 -53.81 27.85
N PRO A 6 -29.74 -52.68 27.36
CA PRO A 6 -28.91 -51.52 27.08
C PRO A 6 -28.32 -51.04 28.41
N ILE A 7 -27.04 -50.71 28.41
CA ILE A 7 -26.29 -50.26 29.57
C ILE A 7 -26.93 -48.96 30.11
N THR A 8 -27.81 -49.11 31.09
CA THR A 8 -28.16 -48.08 32.06
C THR A 8 -27.17 -48.22 33.21
N GLY A 9 -26.34 -47.21 33.45
CA GLY A 9 -25.45 -47.23 34.61
C GLY A 9 -24.42 -46.12 34.60
N ASP A 10 -24.69 -45.09 35.41
CA ASP A 10 -23.74 -44.28 36.17
C ASP A 10 -22.25 -44.55 35.90
N SER A 11 -21.63 -43.67 35.13
CA SER A 11 -20.21 -43.36 35.32
C SER A 11 -20.06 -41.85 35.26
N ALA A 12 -19.87 -41.25 36.43
CA ALA A 12 -19.44 -39.86 36.55
C ALA A 12 -18.21 -39.66 35.67
N LEU A 13 -18.37 -38.87 34.60
CA LEU A 13 -17.25 -38.39 33.81
C LEU A 13 -16.34 -37.56 34.73
N PRO A 14 -15.01 -37.58 34.54
CA PRO A 14 -14.10 -36.75 35.31
C PRO A 14 -14.55 -35.30 35.28
N SER A 15 -14.59 -34.67 36.46
CA SER A 15 -15.07 -33.31 36.69
C SER A 15 -14.31 -32.20 35.94
N ASP A 16 -13.29 -32.55 35.13
CA ASP A 16 -12.49 -31.68 34.28
C ASP A 16 -12.92 -31.68 32.80
N ALA A 17 -13.92 -32.47 32.39
CA ALA A 17 -14.53 -32.39 31.06
C ALA A 17 -15.52 -31.20 30.90
N ARG A 18 -15.47 -30.21 31.79
CA ARG A 18 -16.29 -28.99 31.77
C ARG A 18 -15.75 -27.97 30.77
N GLN A 19 -15.79 -28.26 29.47
CA GLN A 19 -15.50 -27.26 28.43
C GLN A 19 -16.77 -26.84 27.68
N THR A 20 -17.32 -25.71 28.16
CA THR A 20 -17.91 -24.59 27.41
C THR A 20 -18.77 -24.90 26.18
N SER A 21 -20.10 -24.76 26.33
CA SER A 21 -21.01 -24.49 25.22
C SER A 21 -20.49 -23.29 24.42
N ALA A 22 -19.98 -23.54 23.21
CA ALA A 22 -19.33 -22.54 22.37
C ALA A 22 -20.38 -21.67 21.65
N SER A 23 -19.99 -20.45 21.27
CA SER A 23 -20.84 -19.55 20.47
C SER A 23 -20.43 -19.57 19.00
N PHE A 24 -21.44 -19.51 18.12
CA PHE A 24 -21.25 -19.54 16.67
C PHE A 24 -21.89 -18.32 16.00
N PHE A 25 -21.11 -17.50 15.29
CA PHE A 25 -21.65 -16.26 14.72
C PHE A 25 -22.82 -16.48 13.74
N TYR A 26 -22.84 -17.63 13.07
CA TYR A 26 -23.84 -17.97 12.06
C TYR A 26 -25.17 -18.48 12.65
N THR A 27 -25.26 -18.69 13.97
CA THR A 27 -26.52 -18.96 14.69
C THR A 27 -27.09 -17.69 15.32
N SER A 28 -26.33 -16.59 15.35
CA SER A 28 -26.76 -15.32 15.96
C SER A 28 -28.05 -14.80 15.31
N PRO A 29 -29.12 -14.49 16.07
CA PRO A 29 -30.33 -13.89 15.52
C PRO A 29 -30.08 -12.66 14.65
N GLY A 30 -29.06 -11.85 14.97
CA GLY A 30 -28.68 -10.69 14.15
C GLY A 30 -28.12 -11.07 12.78
N HIS A 31 -27.31 -12.13 12.72
CA HIS A 31 -26.80 -12.70 11.47
C HIS A 31 -27.92 -13.37 10.68
N LEU A 32 -28.76 -14.17 11.33
CA LEU A 32 -29.90 -14.86 10.70
C LEU A 32 -30.87 -13.86 10.04
N ARG A 33 -31.18 -12.77 10.75
CA ARG A 33 -31.99 -11.66 10.23
C ARG A 33 -31.37 -11.03 8.98
N ALA A 34 -30.07 -10.75 9.01
CA ALA A 34 -29.38 -10.13 7.89
C ALA A 34 -29.27 -11.06 6.68
N ALA A 35 -29.01 -12.36 6.91
CA ALA A 35 -28.99 -13.38 5.87
C ALA A 35 -30.37 -13.55 5.21
N ALA A 36 -31.45 -13.61 6.01
CA ALA A 36 -32.82 -13.69 5.51
C ALA A 36 -33.22 -12.48 4.66
N HIS A 37 -32.77 -11.27 5.03
CA HIS A 37 -32.99 -10.05 4.24
C HIS A 37 -32.44 -10.14 2.82
N LEU A 38 -31.26 -10.75 2.64
CA LEU A 38 -30.68 -10.98 1.32
C LEU A 38 -31.54 -11.92 0.45
N TYR A 39 -32.33 -12.81 1.07
CA TYR A 39 -33.32 -13.64 0.37
C TYR A 39 -34.70 -12.97 0.26
N GLY A 40 -34.82 -11.67 0.55
CA GLY A 40 -36.08 -10.92 0.44
C GLY A 40 -37.03 -11.07 1.64
N VAL A 41 -36.62 -11.80 2.68
CA VAL A 41 -37.47 -12.11 3.84
C VAL A 41 -37.26 -11.10 4.95
N SER A 42 -38.33 -10.42 5.37
CA SER A 42 -38.33 -9.57 6.57
C SER A 42 -38.54 -10.39 7.85
N SER A 43 -37.87 -9.99 8.94
CA SER A 43 -38.01 -10.61 10.27
C SER A 43 -37.98 -9.58 11.40
N VAL A 44 -38.32 -10.04 12.60
CA VAL A 44 -38.52 -9.22 13.80
C VAL A 44 -37.21 -8.53 14.25
N PRO A 45 -37.22 -7.23 14.61
CA PRO A 45 -36.09 -6.55 15.24
C PRO A 45 -35.59 -7.24 16.52
N LEU A 46 -34.32 -7.01 16.88
CA LEU A 46 -33.62 -7.83 17.88
C LEU A 46 -33.89 -7.39 19.32
N GLU A 47 -34.21 -6.12 19.53
CA GLU A 47 -34.27 -5.46 20.84
C GLU A 47 -35.28 -6.11 21.80
N ALA A 48 -36.42 -6.58 21.26
CA ALA A 48 -37.48 -7.25 22.01
C ALA A 48 -37.80 -8.64 21.43
N ALA A 49 -36.85 -9.23 20.70
CA ALA A 49 -37.05 -10.53 20.06
C ALA A 49 -37.27 -11.65 21.09
N ARG A 50 -38.07 -12.64 20.72
CA ARG A 50 -38.21 -13.90 21.45
C ARG A 50 -37.36 -14.95 20.77
N VAL A 51 -36.36 -15.49 21.46
CA VAL A 51 -35.40 -16.46 20.91
C VAL A 51 -35.51 -17.78 21.67
N LEU A 52 -35.62 -18.88 20.92
CA LEU A 52 -35.61 -20.24 21.44
C LEU A 52 -34.42 -20.99 20.84
N GLU A 53 -33.65 -21.68 21.67
CA GLU A 53 -32.68 -22.68 21.23
C GLU A 53 -33.06 -24.06 21.72
N LEU A 54 -33.07 -25.03 20.80
CA LEU A 54 -33.27 -26.45 21.06
C LEU A 54 -31.91 -27.14 21.02
N GLY A 55 -31.56 -27.87 22.08
CA GLY A 55 -30.23 -28.46 22.24
C GLY A 55 -29.21 -27.45 22.74
N CYS A 56 -29.61 -26.56 23.66
CA CYS A 56 -28.77 -25.44 24.10
C CYS A 56 -27.57 -25.84 24.97
N GLY A 57 -27.54 -27.09 25.46
CA GLY A 57 -26.66 -27.54 26.52
C GLY A 57 -26.70 -26.59 27.71
N ALA A 58 -25.53 -26.09 28.14
CA ALA A 58 -25.44 -25.08 29.21
C ALA A 58 -25.82 -23.63 28.79
N GLY A 59 -26.31 -23.40 27.57
CA GLY A 59 -26.81 -22.10 27.09
C GLY A 59 -25.74 -21.13 26.58
N GLY A 60 -24.51 -21.60 26.31
CA GLY A 60 -23.38 -20.75 25.93
C GLY A 60 -23.53 -20.04 24.59
N ASN A 61 -24.26 -20.63 23.63
CA ASN A 61 -24.57 -20.00 22.34
C ASN A 61 -25.60 -18.85 22.47
N LEU A 62 -26.49 -18.92 23.46
CA LEU A 62 -27.51 -17.90 23.75
C LEU A 62 -26.98 -16.70 24.54
N LEU A 63 -25.94 -16.90 25.36
CA LEU A 63 -25.38 -15.86 26.23
C LEU A 63 -24.95 -14.57 25.48
N PRO A 64 -24.24 -14.62 24.34
CA PRO A 64 -23.89 -13.40 23.61
C PRO A 64 -25.11 -12.57 23.20
N PHE A 65 -26.21 -13.22 22.78
CA PHE A 65 -27.45 -12.54 22.42
C PHE A 65 -28.17 -11.95 23.64
N ALA A 66 -28.34 -12.76 24.68
CA ALA A 66 -29.02 -12.34 25.90
C ALA A 66 -28.35 -11.11 26.55
N LEU A 67 -27.01 -11.08 26.54
CA LEU A 67 -26.21 -9.95 27.03
C LEU A 67 -26.28 -8.72 26.12
N ALA A 68 -26.34 -8.91 24.80
CA ALA A 68 -26.44 -7.80 23.85
C ALA A 68 -27.82 -7.13 23.87
N TYR A 69 -28.89 -7.88 24.14
CA TYR A 69 -30.28 -7.42 24.08
C TYR A 69 -31.04 -7.77 25.37
N PRO A 70 -30.86 -6.99 26.45
CA PRO A 70 -31.42 -7.31 27.77
C PRO A 70 -32.96 -7.28 27.83
N ASP A 71 -33.62 -6.60 26.88
CA ASP A 71 -35.08 -6.52 26.77
C ASP A 71 -35.69 -7.67 25.92
N ALA A 72 -34.86 -8.50 25.30
CA ALA A 72 -35.30 -9.69 24.55
C ALA A 72 -35.68 -10.83 25.51
N ARG A 73 -36.55 -11.75 25.09
CA ARG A 73 -36.83 -13.00 25.84
C ARG A 73 -36.05 -14.15 25.22
N VAL A 74 -35.18 -14.80 25.99
CA VAL A 74 -34.35 -15.90 25.51
C VAL A 74 -34.63 -17.17 26.29
N VAL A 75 -34.89 -18.27 25.60
CA VAL A 75 -35.18 -19.57 26.19
C VAL A 75 -34.27 -20.64 25.57
N GLY A 76 -33.56 -21.40 26.38
CA GLY A 76 -32.83 -22.58 25.97
C GLY A 76 -33.49 -23.84 26.53
N ILE A 77 -33.65 -24.87 25.70
CA ILE A 77 -34.20 -26.15 26.12
C ILE A 77 -33.24 -27.27 25.76
N ASP A 78 -32.97 -28.12 26.74
CA ASP A 78 -32.18 -29.33 26.57
C ASP A 78 -32.76 -30.50 27.37
N MET A 79 -32.39 -31.74 27.02
CA MET A 79 -32.78 -32.97 27.68
C MET A 79 -31.84 -33.40 28.80
N TRP A 80 -30.67 -32.75 28.98
CA TRP A 80 -29.68 -33.08 30.01
C TRP A 80 -29.77 -32.16 31.25
N PRO A 81 -30.34 -32.61 32.39
CA PRO A 81 -30.54 -31.75 33.56
C PRO A 81 -29.27 -31.16 34.17
N ASP A 82 -28.16 -31.90 34.13
CA ASP A 82 -26.87 -31.47 34.70
C ASP A 82 -26.29 -30.27 33.92
N GLU A 83 -26.39 -30.28 32.59
CA GLU A 83 -25.94 -29.16 31.75
C GLU A 83 -26.80 -27.91 31.97
N ILE A 84 -28.13 -28.10 32.05
CA ILE A 84 -29.06 -27.02 32.37
C ILE A 84 -28.77 -26.42 33.75
N GLN A 85 -28.48 -27.26 34.76
CA GLN A 85 -28.13 -26.78 36.09
C GLN A 85 -26.83 -25.98 36.09
N ALA A 86 -25.80 -26.47 35.38
CA ALA A 86 -24.53 -25.74 35.22
C ALA A 86 -24.74 -24.39 34.51
N GLY A 87 -25.56 -24.36 33.45
CA GLY A 87 -25.92 -23.14 32.74
C GLY A 87 -26.67 -22.14 33.60
N ARG A 88 -27.65 -22.59 34.40
CA ARG A 88 -28.40 -21.74 35.35
C ARG A 88 -27.47 -21.07 36.37
N GLN A 89 -26.47 -21.79 36.88
CA GLN A 89 -25.47 -21.22 37.77
C GLN A 89 -24.65 -20.12 37.06
N ALA A 90 -24.18 -20.38 35.83
CA ALA A 90 -23.43 -19.40 35.05
C ALA A 90 -24.24 -18.14 34.73
N ILE A 91 -25.52 -18.29 34.38
CA ILE A 91 -26.48 -17.18 34.16
C ILE A 91 -26.64 -16.34 35.43
N GLN A 92 -26.77 -16.99 36.59
CA GLN A 92 -26.87 -16.33 37.88
C GLN A 92 -25.60 -15.55 38.22
N ASP A 93 -24.42 -16.14 38.02
CA ASP A 93 -23.12 -15.53 38.30
C ASP A 93 -22.87 -14.31 37.41
N LEU A 94 -23.33 -14.34 36.15
CA LEU A 94 -23.24 -13.24 35.20
C LEU A 94 -24.35 -12.19 35.36
N GLY A 95 -25.36 -12.45 36.20
CA GLY A 95 -26.49 -11.55 36.43
C GLY A 95 -27.43 -11.38 35.23
N VAL A 96 -27.49 -12.36 34.33
CA VAL A 96 -28.36 -12.34 33.14
C VAL A 96 -29.80 -12.62 33.56
N LYS A 97 -30.74 -11.71 33.23
CA LYS A 97 -32.13 -11.76 33.71
C LYS A 97 -33.15 -12.24 32.69
N ASN A 98 -32.76 -12.28 31.43
CA ASN A 98 -33.65 -12.48 30.30
C ASN A 98 -33.41 -13.81 29.56
N LEU A 99 -32.59 -14.70 30.13
CA LEU A 99 -32.30 -16.03 29.65
C LEU A 99 -32.82 -17.08 30.63
N GLU A 100 -33.73 -17.92 30.16
CA GLU A 100 -34.28 -19.06 30.90
C GLU A 100 -33.79 -20.37 30.28
N LEU A 101 -33.32 -21.31 31.10
CA LEU A 101 -32.91 -22.65 30.65
C LEU A 101 -33.84 -23.70 31.24
N LEU A 102 -34.37 -24.60 30.41
CA LEU A 102 -35.33 -25.64 30.78
C LEU A 102 -34.79 -27.04 30.46
N ALA A 103 -34.92 -27.96 31.42
CA ALA A 103 -34.59 -29.38 31.24
C ALA A 103 -35.87 -30.17 30.94
N GLN A 104 -36.16 -30.46 29.67
CA GLN A 104 -37.34 -31.24 29.27
C GLN A 104 -37.17 -31.89 27.88
N PRO A 105 -37.80 -33.06 27.62
CA PRO A 105 -37.78 -33.69 26.31
C PRO A 105 -38.44 -32.82 25.22
N PHE A 106 -37.88 -32.80 24.00
CA PHE A 106 -38.44 -32.01 22.90
C PHE A 106 -39.83 -32.48 22.47
N THR A 107 -40.16 -33.76 22.70
CA THR A 107 -41.49 -34.33 22.42
C THR A 107 -42.60 -33.70 23.27
N ASP A 108 -42.25 -33.15 24.44
CA ASP A 108 -43.20 -32.64 25.43
C ASP A 108 -43.49 -31.14 25.24
N ILE A 109 -42.72 -30.46 24.38
CA ILE A 109 -42.90 -29.05 24.07
C ILE A 109 -44.15 -28.86 23.20
N ASP A 110 -45.06 -27.94 23.54
CA ASP A 110 -46.23 -27.62 22.72
C ASP A 110 -46.45 -26.10 22.62
N GLN A 111 -47.62 -25.70 22.11
CA GLN A 111 -47.97 -24.28 21.92
C GLN A 111 -48.02 -23.48 23.24
N SER A 112 -48.12 -24.14 24.40
CA SER A 112 -48.14 -23.46 25.70
C SER A 112 -46.83 -22.75 26.04
N LEU A 113 -45.70 -23.16 25.43
CA LEU A 113 -44.41 -22.48 25.55
C LEU A 113 -44.42 -21.06 24.95
N GLY A 114 -45.40 -20.79 24.08
CA GLY A 114 -45.58 -19.52 23.37
C GLY A 114 -44.85 -19.47 22.02
N GLU A 115 -45.00 -18.33 21.33
CA GLU A 115 -44.32 -18.09 20.06
C GLU A 115 -42.94 -17.42 20.23
N PHE A 116 -42.04 -17.70 19.30
CA PHE A 116 -40.67 -17.21 19.21
C PHE A 116 -40.36 -16.66 17.82
N ASP A 117 -39.62 -15.56 17.78
CA ASP A 117 -39.25 -14.87 16.55
C ASP A 117 -37.99 -15.48 15.91
N TYR A 118 -37.17 -16.17 16.71
CA TYR A 118 -36.03 -16.93 16.24
C TYR A 118 -36.03 -18.28 16.95
N ILE A 119 -36.05 -19.37 16.18
CA ILE A 119 -35.89 -20.74 16.71
C ILE A 119 -34.60 -21.32 16.14
N ILE A 120 -33.69 -21.73 17.01
CA ILE A 120 -32.37 -22.22 16.64
C ILE A 120 -32.28 -23.69 17.07
N ALA A 121 -32.04 -24.57 16.12
CA ALA A 121 -31.66 -25.96 16.36
C ALA A 121 -30.28 -26.19 15.73
N HIS A 122 -29.23 -25.85 16.47
CA HIS A 122 -27.86 -26.14 16.08
C HIS A 122 -27.40 -27.41 16.79
N ASP A 123 -26.52 -28.19 16.15
CA ASP A 123 -25.89 -29.38 16.73
C ASP A 123 -26.86 -30.39 17.38
N GLY A 124 -27.52 -31.22 16.57
CA GLY A 124 -28.38 -32.28 17.11
C GLY A 124 -29.36 -32.88 16.11
N PHE A 125 -29.73 -32.14 15.06
CA PHE A 125 -30.79 -32.60 14.14
C PHE A 125 -30.43 -33.89 13.40
N THR A 126 -29.20 -34.00 12.90
CA THR A 126 -28.71 -35.21 12.21
C THR A 126 -28.82 -36.45 13.11
N TRP A 127 -28.54 -36.28 14.39
CA TRP A 127 -28.32 -37.38 15.34
C TRP A 127 -29.58 -37.74 16.13
N ALA A 128 -30.52 -36.79 16.23
CA ALA A 128 -31.79 -36.97 16.89
C ALA A 128 -32.57 -38.16 16.31
N PRO A 129 -33.18 -39.02 17.15
CA PRO A 129 -34.15 -40.03 16.74
C PRO A 129 -35.29 -39.45 15.88
N SER A 130 -35.99 -40.28 15.11
CA SER A 130 -37.00 -39.81 14.14
C SER A 130 -38.15 -39.03 14.77
N ASP A 131 -38.60 -39.46 15.95
CA ASP A 131 -39.60 -38.79 16.78
C ASP A 131 -39.11 -37.44 17.30
N VAL A 132 -37.85 -37.35 17.72
CA VAL A 132 -37.22 -36.10 18.15
C VAL A 132 -37.05 -35.12 16.98
N ARG A 133 -36.65 -35.59 15.78
CA ARG A 133 -36.60 -34.76 14.56
C ARG A 133 -37.98 -34.23 14.17
N ALA A 134 -39.01 -35.08 14.25
CA ALA A 134 -40.40 -34.68 14.02
C ALA A 134 -40.86 -33.65 15.05
N ALA A 135 -40.44 -33.79 16.32
CA ALA A 135 -40.72 -32.81 17.36
C ALA A 135 -40.05 -31.45 17.07
N ILE A 136 -38.77 -31.43 16.68
CA ILE A 136 -38.08 -30.17 16.29
C ILE A 136 -38.82 -29.46 15.16
N MET A 137 -39.23 -30.19 14.11
CA MET A 137 -40.00 -29.62 13.00
C MET A 137 -41.38 -29.12 13.44
N ARG A 138 -42.07 -29.88 14.30
CA ARG A 138 -43.35 -29.47 14.90
C ARG A 138 -43.22 -28.20 15.72
N ILE A 139 -42.19 -28.08 16.56
CA ILE A 139 -41.92 -26.88 17.37
C ILE A 139 -41.65 -25.69 16.43
N CYS A 140 -40.84 -25.87 15.38
CA CYS A 140 -40.60 -24.83 14.39
C CYS A 140 -41.89 -24.40 13.66
N ARG A 141 -42.88 -25.29 13.49
CA ARG A 141 -44.19 -24.93 12.92
C ARG A 141 -45.08 -24.21 13.91
N ASP A 142 -45.24 -24.79 15.10
CA ASP A 142 -46.26 -24.41 16.08
C ASP A 142 -45.85 -23.22 16.95
N ASN A 143 -44.55 -23.06 17.21
CA ASN A 143 -44.01 -22.04 18.10
C ASN A 143 -43.24 -20.93 17.37
N LEU A 144 -43.05 -21.00 16.05
CA LEU A 144 -42.40 -19.89 15.32
C LEU A 144 -43.41 -18.77 15.08
N SER A 145 -43.11 -17.51 15.36
CA SER A 145 -44.05 -16.40 15.17
C SER A 145 -44.36 -16.13 13.69
N ALA A 146 -45.39 -15.33 13.41
CA ALA A 146 -45.77 -14.98 12.04
C ALA A 146 -44.60 -14.36 11.22
N GLN A 147 -43.71 -13.61 11.88
CA GLN A 147 -42.52 -13.03 11.26
C GLN A 147 -41.21 -13.77 11.63
N GLY A 148 -41.31 -14.95 12.25
CA GLY A 148 -40.16 -15.64 12.81
C GLY A 148 -39.28 -16.36 11.77
N LEU A 149 -38.03 -16.62 12.15
CA LEU A 149 -37.05 -17.41 11.42
C LEU A 149 -36.65 -18.66 12.20
N ALA A 150 -36.66 -19.83 11.56
CA ALA A 150 -36.11 -21.05 12.13
C ALA A 150 -34.77 -21.40 11.46
N TYR A 151 -33.76 -21.71 12.26
CA TYR A 151 -32.45 -22.18 11.83
C TYR A 151 -32.29 -23.65 12.22
N ILE A 152 -31.90 -24.49 11.26
CA ILE A 152 -31.60 -25.91 11.52
C ILE A 152 -30.31 -26.28 10.79
N SER A 153 -29.34 -26.81 11.52
CA SER A 153 -28.09 -27.33 10.92
C SER A 153 -27.96 -28.84 11.00
N TYR A 154 -27.42 -29.45 9.94
CA TYR A 154 -27.36 -30.90 9.78
C TYR A 154 -26.31 -31.32 8.73
N ASN A 155 -25.84 -32.56 8.85
CA ASN A 155 -24.98 -33.18 7.85
C ASN A 155 -25.78 -33.53 6.59
N THR A 156 -25.23 -33.28 5.41
CA THR A 156 -25.92 -33.46 4.14
C THR A 156 -25.13 -34.31 3.14
N TYR A 157 -25.87 -34.98 2.26
CA TYR A 157 -25.31 -35.68 1.10
C TYR A 157 -25.19 -34.77 -0.14
N PRO A 158 -24.25 -35.10 -1.05
CA PRO A 158 -23.40 -36.31 -1.08
C PRO A 158 -22.14 -36.24 -0.21
N GLY A 159 -21.73 -35.06 0.24
CA GLY A 159 -20.40 -34.88 0.80
C GLY A 159 -20.15 -35.64 2.10
N TRP A 160 -21.18 -35.93 2.90
CA TRP A 160 -21.04 -36.70 4.15
C TRP A 160 -20.83 -38.22 3.92
N LYS A 161 -20.86 -38.73 2.68
CA LYS A 161 -20.67 -40.18 2.43
C LYS A 161 -19.34 -40.74 2.94
N ALA A 162 -18.26 -39.95 2.95
CA ALA A 162 -17.00 -40.36 3.57
C ALA A 162 -17.11 -40.53 5.11
N GLY A 163 -17.97 -39.73 5.75
CA GLY A 163 -18.28 -39.86 7.17
C GLY A 163 -19.01 -41.16 7.49
N ASP A 164 -19.91 -41.61 6.60
CA ASP A 164 -20.55 -42.93 6.73
C ASP A 164 -19.52 -44.06 6.69
N THR A 165 -18.57 -44.03 5.74
CA THR A 165 -17.49 -45.03 5.66
C THR A 165 -16.68 -45.10 6.95
N LEU A 166 -16.32 -43.94 7.53
CA LEU A 166 -15.58 -43.88 8.78
C LEU A 166 -16.40 -44.40 9.97
N ARG A 167 -17.69 -44.06 10.04
CA ARG A 167 -18.61 -44.57 11.06
C ARG A 167 -18.70 -46.08 11.00
N ASP A 168 -18.96 -46.64 9.83
CA ASP A 168 -19.13 -48.07 9.64
C ASP A 168 -17.84 -48.82 10.05
N ALA A 169 -16.67 -48.30 9.67
CA ALA A 169 -15.38 -48.87 10.07
C ALA A 169 -15.18 -48.86 11.60
N MET A 170 -15.49 -47.74 12.26
CA MET A 170 -15.38 -47.62 13.72
C MET A 170 -16.36 -48.55 14.44
N GLN A 171 -17.62 -48.59 14.01
CA GLN A 171 -18.64 -49.47 14.62
C GLN A 171 -18.31 -50.95 14.45
N MET A 172 -17.78 -51.36 13.29
CA MET A 172 -17.34 -52.75 13.07
C MET A 172 -16.22 -53.15 14.02
N HIS A 173 -15.23 -52.27 14.25
CA HIS A 173 -14.11 -52.57 15.13
C HIS A 173 -14.49 -52.58 16.61
N THR A 174 -15.48 -51.78 16.98
CA THR A 174 -15.91 -51.59 18.37
C THR A 174 -17.08 -52.48 18.78
N HIS A 175 -17.61 -53.32 17.87
CA HIS A 175 -18.78 -54.16 18.10
C HIS A 175 -18.69 -55.06 19.35
N SER A 176 -17.49 -55.53 19.71
CA SER A 176 -17.27 -56.40 20.87
C SER A 176 -16.82 -55.66 22.13
N ALA A 177 -16.78 -54.33 22.13
CA ALA A 177 -16.39 -53.54 23.30
C ALA A 177 -17.42 -53.72 24.43
N GLN A 178 -16.94 -53.96 25.66
CA GLN A 178 -17.81 -54.15 26.83
C GLN A 178 -17.97 -52.86 27.64
N THR A 179 -17.09 -51.89 27.43
CA THR A 179 -17.14 -50.56 28.08
C THR A 179 -17.06 -49.42 27.08
N ALA A 180 -17.56 -48.24 27.44
CA ALA A 180 -17.46 -47.03 26.60
C ALA A 180 -16.00 -46.62 26.34
N ALA A 181 -15.11 -46.85 27.31
CA ALA A 181 -13.67 -46.58 27.16
C ALA A 181 -13.00 -47.52 26.15
N GLU A 182 -13.37 -48.80 26.14
CA GLU A 182 -12.89 -49.77 25.13
C GLU A 182 -13.40 -49.41 23.73
N ALA A 183 -14.67 -49.01 23.61
CA ALA A 183 -15.25 -48.58 22.34
C ALA A 183 -14.55 -47.31 21.81
N LEU A 184 -14.31 -46.32 22.67
CA LEU A 184 -13.59 -45.10 22.30
C LEU A 184 -12.14 -45.39 21.88
N GLY A 185 -11.42 -46.23 22.63
CA GLY A 185 -10.07 -46.65 22.28
C GLY A 185 -10.00 -47.37 20.93
N GLY A 186 -10.96 -48.25 20.65
CA GLY A 186 -11.08 -48.93 19.36
C GLY A 186 -11.40 -47.98 18.21
N ALA A 187 -12.31 -47.03 18.40
CA ALA A 187 -12.64 -46.01 17.40
C ALA A 187 -11.41 -45.16 17.02
N THR A 188 -10.67 -44.69 18.02
CA THR A 188 -9.42 -43.93 17.82
C THR A 188 -8.35 -44.76 17.11
N ALA A 189 -8.22 -46.05 17.44
CA ALA A 189 -7.32 -46.97 16.74
C ALA A 189 -7.72 -47.13 15.26
N MET A 190 -9.02 -47.28 14.97
CA MET A 190 -9.53 -47.38 13.61
C MET A 190 -9.29 -46.09 12.81
N LEU A 191 -9.50 -44.91 13.41
CA LEU A 191 -9.17 -43.63 12.77
C LEU A 191 -7.69 -43.49 12.47
N THR A 192 -6.82 -44.03 13.33
CA THR A 192 -5.37 -44.06 13.10
C THR A 192 -5.03 -44.99 11.93
N LEU A 193 -5.64 -46.17 11.85
CA LEU A 193 -5.51 -47.07 10.70
C LEU A 193 -5.97 -46.39 9.40
N MET A 194 -7.11 -45.69 9.43
CA MET A 194 -7.66 -45.00 8.26
C MET A 194 -6.88 -43.72 7.92
N SER A 195 -6.12 -43.14 8.86
CA SER A 195 -5.23 -42.01 8.62
C SER A 195 -3.93 -42.47 7.96
N ASP A 196 -3.29 -43.49 8.53
CA ASP A 196 -1.89 -43.81 8.24
C ASP A 196 -1.74 -45.09 7.40
N GLY A 197 -2.79 -45.92 7.33
CA GLY A 197 -2.80 -47.22 6.67
C GLY A 197 -3.59 -47.28 5.35
N LEU A 198 -4.14 -46.16 4.86
CA LEU A 198 -4.83 -46.13 3.57
C LEU A 198 -3.85 -46.33 2.40
N PHE A 199 -4.11 -47.38 1.60
CA PHE A 199 -3.41 -47.65 0.34
C PHE A 199 -3.33 -46.40 -0.53
N GLU A 200 -2.16 -46.14 -1.13
CA GLU A 200 -1.91 -44.91 -1.89
C GLU A 200 -2.89 -44.73 -3.08
N GLY A 201 -3.25 -45.83 -3.76
CA GLY A 201 -4.23 -45.81 -4.85
C GLY A 201 -5.70 -45.91 -4.39
N HIS A 202 -6.01 -45.70 -3.11
CA HIS A 202 -7.39 -45.77 -2.63
C HIS A 202 -8.25 -44.64 -3.26
N PRO A 203 -9.35 -44.95 -3.99
CA PRO A 203 -10.08 -43.95 -4.78
C PRO A 203 -10.69 -42.78 -4.00
N GLN A 204 -10.96 -42.94 -2.70
CA GLN A 204 -11.54 -41.89 -1.83
C GLN A 204 -10.56 -41.41 -0.74
N LYS A 205 -9.25 -41.60 -0.94
CA LYS A 205 -8.24 -41.32 0.11
C LYS A 205 -8.31 -39.86 0.58
N ALA A 206 -8.40 -38.92 -0.34
CA ALA A 206 -8.40 -37.49 -0.01
C ALA A 206 -9.63 -37.10 0.83
N GLU A 207 -10.80 -37.60 0.46
CA GLU A 207 -12.09 -37.34 1.13
C GLU A 207 -12.12 -37.95 2.53
N ILE A 208 -11.62 -39.17 2.68
CA ILE A 208 -11.52 -39.85 3.98
C ILE A 208 -10.53 -39.13 4.89
N LEU A 209 -9.33 -38.80 4.40
CA LEU A 209 -8.35 -38.06 5.20
C LEU A 209 -8.86 -36.67 5.62
N SER A 210 -9.57 -35.99 4.72
CA SER A 210 -10.24 -34.71 5.04
C SER A 210 -11.31 -34.88 6.13
N ALA A 211 -12.12 -35.94 6.06
CA ALA A 211 -13.11 -36.25 7.09
C ALA A 211 -12.46 -36.61 8.44
N ILE A 212 -11.37 -37.38 8.45
CA ILE A 212 -10.60 -37.72 9.68
C ILE A 212 -10.01 -36.46 10.31
N ALA A 213 -9.40 -35.58 9.51
CA ALA A 213 -8.83 -34.33 10.00
C ALA A 213 -9.87 -33.51 10.77
N ARG A 214 -11.09 -33.39 10.22
CA ARG A 214 -12.20 -32.72 10.90
C ARG A 214 -12.64 -33.45 12.17
N ILE A 215 -12.80 -34.77 12.13
CA ILE A 215 -13.20 -35.54 13.33
C ILE A 215 -12.22 -35.29 14.49
N ARG A 216 -10.91 -35.18 14.18
CA ARG A 216 -9.86 -34.86 15.16
C ARG A 216 -9.90 -33.43 15.71
N GLU A 217 -10.65 -32.51 15.08
CA GLU A 217 -10.87 -31.15 15.59
C GLU A 217 -11.92 -31.11 16.72
N HIS A 218 -12.66 -32.22 16.92
CA HIS A 218 -13.68 -32.34 17.96
C HIS A 218 -13.16 -33.13 19.19
N PRO A 219 -13.69 -32.85 20.40
CA PRO A 219 -13.28 -33.56 21.62
C PRO A 219 -13.58 -35.06 21.56
N GLU A 220 -12.86 -35.88 22.33
CA GLU A 220 -12.98 -37.35 22.27
C GLU A 220 -14.40 -37.91 22.49
N TYR A 221 -15.25 -37.21 23.27
CA TYR A 221 -16.65 -37.62 23.45
C TYR A 221 -17.46 -37.59 22.14
N TYR A 222 -17.05 -36.77 21.17
CA TYR A 222 -17.65 -36.65 19.83
C TYR A 222 -17.63 -37.99 19.09
N LEU A 223 -16.57 -38.80 19.27
CA LEU A 223 -16.49 -40.13 18.68
C LEU A 223 -17.56 -41.06 19.25
N ASN A 224 -17.81 -40.95 20.56
CA ASN A 224 -18.79 -41.78 21.23
C ASN A 224 -20.23 -41.37 20.84
N SER A 225 -20.55 -40.07 20.85
CA SER A 225 -21.89 -39.57 20.49
C SER A 225 -22.22 -39.74 19.01
N ASP A 226 -21.30 -39.39 18.10
CA ASP A 226 -21.61 -39.20 16.69
C ASP A 226 -21.30 -40.42 15.82
N PHE A 227 -20.38 -41.29 16.27
CA PHE A 227 -19.93 -42.43 15.48
C PHE A 227 -20.23 -43.78 16.12
N LEU A 228 -20.21 -43.90 17.45
CA LEU A 228 -20.40 -45.19 18.13
C LEU A 228 -21.84 -45.45 18.57
N GLN A 229 -22.58 -44.43 19.01
CA GLN A 229 -23.96 -44.58 19.51
C GLN A 229 -25.05 -44.26 18.48
N ALA A 230 -24.71 -43.62 17.36
CA ALA A 230 -25.68 -43.12 16.40
C ALA A 230 -26.28 -44.24 15.51
N SER A 231 -27.62 -44.35 15.50
CA SER A 231 -28.41 -45.14 14.53
C SER A 231 -28.84 -44.33 13.29
N THR A 232 -28.18 -43.21 13.01
CA THR A 232 -28.67 -42.18 12.08
C THR A 232 -27.74 -41.92 10.89
N SER A 233 -28.35 -41.58 9.76
CA SER A 233 -27.70 -41.25 8.48
C SER A 233 -27.89 -39.76 8.18
N ALA A 234 -26.94 -39.14 7.46
CA ALA A 234 -27.17 -37.83 6.86
C ALA A 234 -28.29 -37.93 5.79
N PHE A 235 -28.76 -36.79 5.29
CA PHE A 235 -29.88 -36.73 4.34
C PHE A 235 -29.47 -36.00 3.06
N TYR A 236 -30.11 -36.31 1.94
CA TYR A 236 -30.09 -35.37 0.82
C TYR A 236 -30.87 -34.12 1.20
N PHE A 237 -30.42 -32.97 0.71
CA PHE A 237 -31.09 -31.70 0.99
C PHE A 237 -32.55 -31.70 0.53
N VAL A 238 -32.86 -32.33 -0.61
CA VAL A 238 -34.24 -32.47 -1.11
C VAL A 238 -35.15 -33.23 -0.15
N GLU A 239 -34.63 -34.27 0.52
CA GLU A 239 -35.39 -35.08 1.49
C GLU A 239 -35.68 -34.26 2.75
N PHE A 240 -34.65 -33.58 3.26
CA PHE A 240 -34.78 -32.72 4.43
C PHE A 240 -35.74 -31.54 4.19
N ALA A 241 -35.58 -30.84 3.06
CA ALA A 241 -36.45 -29.72 2.72
C ALA A 241 -37.88 -30.17 2.41
N GLY A 242 -38.06 -31.37 1.83
CA GLY A 242 -39.38 -31.99 1.64
C GLY A 242 -40.07 -32.27 2.96
N ALA A 243 -39.37 -32.90 3.92
CA ALA A 243 -39.90 -33.16 5.27
C ALA A 243 -40.25 -31.86 6.02
N ALA A 244 -39.43 -30.82 5.89
CA ALA A 244 -39.74 -29.49 6.44
C ALA A 244 -41.00 -28.88 5.78
N GLY A 245 -41.15 -29.06 4.46
CA GLY A 245 -42.33 -28.65 3.69
C GLY A 245 -43.62 -29.33 4.15
N GLU A 246 -43.60 -30.66 4.33
CA GLU A 246 -44.72 -31.42 4.92
C GLU A 246 -45.02 -30.96 6.36
N GLY A 247 -43.98 -30.51 7.08
CA GLY A 247 -44.06 -29.89 8.39
C GLY A 247 -44.55 -28.44 8.40
N GLY A 248 -44.99 -27.86 7.27
CA GLY A 248 -45.52 -26.49 7.22
C GLY A 248 -44.47 -25.37 7.20
N LEU A 249 -43.22 -25.71 6.85
CA LEU A 249 -42.11 -24.77 6.75
C LEU A 249 -41.67 -24.57 5.30
N SER A 250 -41.02 -23.46 5.00
CA SER A 250 -40.50 -23.16 3.67
C SER A 250 -39.08 -22.67 3.73
N TYR A 251 -38.24 -23.27 2.88
CA TYR A 251 -36.80 -23.03 2.84
C TYR A 251 -36.49 -21.65 2.28
N ILE A 252 -35.86 -20.81 3.09
CA ILE A 252 -35.40 -19.48 2.69
C ILE A 252 -34.08 -19.56 1.96
N GLY A 253 -33.10 -20.29 2.52
CA GLY A 253 -31.72 -20.30 2.05
C GLY A 253 -30.73 -20.74 3.13
N ASP A 254 -29.45 -20.81 2.80
CA ASP A 254 -28.36 -21.07 3.75
C ASP A 254 -28.08 -19.81 4.61
N ALA A 255 -27.81 -20.02 5.90
CA ALA A 255 -27.43 -18.97 6.85
C ALA A 255 -26.15 -18.25 6.43
N LEU A 256 -25.30 -18.86 5.59
CA LEU A 256 -24.20 -18.20 4.90
C LEU A 256 -24.57 -18.04 3.41
N PRO A 257 -25.16 -16.92 2.98
CA PRO A 257 -25.78 -16.82 1.66
C PRO A 257 -24.79 -16.96 0.49
N HIS A 258 -23.51 -16.63 0.69
CA HIS A 258 -22.47 -16.89 -0.30
C HIS A 258 -22.38 -18.37 -0.69
N ASN A 259 -22.68 -19.30 0.23
CA ASN A 259 -22.65 -20.72 -0.10
C ASN A 259 -23.69 -21.14 -1.16
N GLU A 260 -24.72 -20.34 -1.44
CA GLU A 260 -25.72 -20.63 -2.48
C GLU A 260 -25.41 -20.01 -3.84
N ILE A 261 -24.32 -19.24 -3.94
CA ILE A 261 -23.95 -18.51 -5.15
C ILE A 261 -22.95 -19.34 -5.96
N SER A 262 -23.41 -19.90 -7.08
CA SER A 262 -22.60 -20.82 -7.88
C SER A 262 -21.38 -20.18 -8.56
N SER A 263 -21.36 -18.86 -8.77
CA SER A 263 -20.20 -18.13 -9.32
C SER A 263 -18.96 -18.20 -8.44
N ILE A 264 -19.13 -18.34 -7.12
CA ILE A 264 -18.03 -18.40 -6.15
C ILE A 264 -17.18 -19.66 -6.36
N PHE A 265 -17.81 -20.76 -6.78
CA PHE A 265 -17.14 -22.04 -7.01
C PHE A 265 -16.52 -22.15 -8.42
N GLY A 266 -16.45 -21.03 -9.15
CA GLY A 266 -15.80 -20.92 -10.44
C GLY A 266 -16.76 -20.93 -11.62
N LYS A 267 -16.30 -20.33 -12.73
CA LYS A 267 -17.10 -20.11 -13.95
C LYS A 267 -17.73 -21.39 -14.52
N ASN A 268 -17.01 -22.52 -14.43
CA ASN A 268 -17.51 -23.80 -14.91
C ASN A 268 -18.65 -24.35 -14.03
N VAL A 269 -18.54 -24.20 -12.71
CA VAL A 269 -19.62 -24.60 -11.79
C VAL A 269 -20.84 -23.72 -12.07
N GLN A 270 -20.66 -22.40 -12.15
CA GLN A 270 -21.74 -21.46 -12.46
C GLN A 270 -22.48 -21.81 -13.75
N LEU A 271 -21.76 -22.03 -14.85
CA LEU A 271 -22.34 -22.32 -16.16
C LEU A 271 -23.15 -23.62 -16.13
N ASN A 272 -22.55 -24.72 -15.68
CA ASN A 272 -23.20 -26.03 -15.68
C ASN A 272 -24.35 -26.10 -14.68
N HIS A 273 -24.18 -25.50 -13.49
CA HIS A 273 -25.25 -25.38 -12.51
C HIS A 273 -26.44 -24.60 -13.07
N SER A 274 -26.20 -23.47 -13.73
CA SER A 274 -27.25 -22.65 -14.33
C SER A 274 -28.02 -23.40 -15.42
N LEU A 275 -27.34 -24.19 -16.26
CA LEU A 275 -27.97 -25.02 -17.29
C LEU A 275 -28.86 -26.13 -16.68
N MET A 276 -28.36 -26.84 -15.66
CA MET A 276 -29.11 -27.89 -14.98
C MET A 276 -30.29 -27.34 -14.16
N ALA A 277 -30.17 -26.13 -13.65
CA ALA A 277 -31.16 -25.46 -12.82
C ALA A 277 -32.37 -24.90 -13.59
N ILE A 278 -32.38 -24.93 -14.94
CA ILE A 278 -33.46 -24.37 -15.76
C ILE A 278 -34.78 -25.08 -15.44
N GLY A 279 -35.80 -24.31 -15.08
CA GLY A 279 -37.14 -24.83 -14.76
C GLY A 279 -37.25 -25.59 -13.43
N GLN A 280 -36.17 -25.70 -12.66
CA GLN A 280 -36.13 -26.47 -11.41
C GLN A 280 -36.47 -25.60 -10.19
N PRO A 281 -37.16 -26.16 -9.17
CA PRO A 281 -37.45 -25.43 -7.93
C PRO A 281 -36.17 -25.14 -7.14
N LYS A 282 -36.21 -24.11 -6.29
CA LYS A 282 -35.05 -23.64 -5.50
C LYS A 282 -34.32 -24.79 -4.78
N VAL A 283 -35.08 -25.67 -4.13
CA VAL A 283 -34.53 -26.81 -3.38
C VAL A 283 -33.69 -27.73 -4.28
N MET A 284 -34.19 -28.07 -5.47
CA MET A 284 -33.47 -28.93 -6.42
C MET A 284 -32.22 -28.24 -6.98
N ARG A 285 -32.32 -26.94 -7.27
CA ARG A 285 -31.18 -26.13 -7.73
C ARG A 285 -30.04 -26.17 -6.70
N GLN A 286 -30.37 -26.03 -5.43
CA GLN A 286 -29.38 -26.07 -4.35
C GLN A 286 -28.82 -27.49 -4.12
N GLN A 287 -29.63 -28.54 -4.32
CA GLN A 287 -29.14 -29.93 -4.28
C GLN A 287 -28.13 -30.21 -5.40
N TYR A 288 -28.34 -29.69 -6.62
CA TYR A 288 -27.32 -29.80 -7.67
C TYR A 288 -26.02 -29.10 -7.31
N LEU A 289 -26.11 -27.94 -6.66
CA LEU A 289 -24.94 -27.23 -6.19
C LEU A 289 -24.19 -28.06 -5.13
N ASP A 290 -24.90 -28.74 -4.22
CA ASP A 290 -24.30 -29.64 -3.23
C ASP A 290 -23.50 -30.78 -3.86
N PHE A 291 -23.96 -31.32 -4.98
CA PHE A 291 -23.19 -32.29 -5.76
C PHE A 291 -21.92 -31.68 -6.34
N ALA A 292 -22.03 -30.50 -6.95
CA ALA A 292 -20.88 -29.83 -7.57
C ALA A 292 -19.78 -29.46 -6.56
N MET A 293 -20.16 -29.11 -5.33
CA MET A 293 -19.23 -28.66 -4.28
C MET A 293 -18.89 -29.75 -3.25
N GLY A 294 -19.52 -30.93 -3.32
CA GLY A 294 -19.35 -31.98 -2.31
C GLY A 294 -19.80 -31.54 -0.90
N ARG A 295 -20.92 -30.81 -0.79
CA ARG A 295 -21.35 -30.23 0.48
C ARG A 295 -21.60 -31.31 1.53
N GLN A 296 -21.05 -31.10 2.73
CA GLN A 296 -21.10 -32.06 3.84
C GLN A 296 -22.00 -31.59 4.99
N PHE A 297 -22.25 -30.28 5.10
CA PHE A 297 -23.00 -29.66 6.19
C PHE A 297 -23.85 -28.50 5.66
N ARG A 298 -25.10 -28.38 6.14
CA ARG A 298 -26.04 -27.29 5.79
C ARG A 298 -26.52 -26.56 7.02
N ARG A 299 -26.85 -25.28 6.82
CA ARG A 299 -27.33 -24.34 7.84
C ARG A 299 -28.60 -23.67 7.31
N SER A 300 -29.69 -24.41 7.35
CA SER A 300 -30.89 -24.06 6.60
C SER A 300 -31.79 -23.13 7.38
N LEU A 301 -32.22 -22.04 6.74
CA LEU A 301 -33.20 -21.09 7.25
C LEU A 301 -34.60 -21.42 6.74
N PHE A 302 -35.59 -21.29 7.62
CA PHE A 302 -36.98 -21.59 7.35
C PHE A 302 -37.93 -20.51 7.88
N ILE A 303 -39.07 -20.36 7.20
CA ILE A 303 -40.23 -19.57 7.64
C ILE A 303 -41.49 -20.44 7.57
N ARG A 304 -42.59 -19.95 8.15
CA ARG A 304 -43.93 -20.54 7.94
C ARG A 304 -44.27 -20.56 6.45
N GLN A 305 -44.87 -21.67 5.98
CA GLN A 305 -45.17 -21.91 4.57
C GLN A 305 -46.10 -20.86 3.93
N GLU A 306 -46.95 -20.20 4.72
CA GLU A 306 -47.83 -19.10 4.28
C GLU A 306 -47.05 -17.91 3.68
N ARG A 307 -45.75 -17.82 3.93
CA ARG A 307 -44.87 -16.72 3.48
C ARG A 307 -43.95 -17.13 2.32
N THR A 308 -44.14 -18.29 1.71
CA THR A 308 -43.29 -18.82 0.62
C THR A 308 -43.06 -17.82 -0.51
N ASP A 309 -44.08 -17.07 -0.90
CA ASP A 309 -44.02 -16.10 -2.01
C ASP A 309 -43.07 -14.91 -1.76
N THR A 310 -42.61 -14.72 -0.51
CA THR A 310 -41.64 -13.67 -0.17
C THR A 310 -40.18 -14.07 -0.41
N ILE A 311 -39.92 -15.35 -0.69
CA ILE A 311 -38.56 -15.90 -0.78
C ILE A 311 -37.97 -15.71 -2.18
N LEU A 312 -36.82 -15.05 -2.27
CA LEU A 312 -36.06 -14.94 -3.51
C LEU A 312 -35.32 -16.24 -3.84
N SER A 313 -35.22 -16.54 -5.14
CA SER A 313 -34.54 -17.75 -5.62
C SER A 313 -33.04 -17.80 -5.33
N LEU A 314 -32.40 -16.63 -5.24
CA LEU A 314 -30.98 -16.42 -4.90
C LEU A 314 -30.85 -15.20 -3.99
N PRO A 315 -29.73 -15.04 -3.27
CA PRO A 315 -29.43 -13.82 -2.53
C PRO A 315 -29.36 -12.60 -3.47
N ASP A 316 -30.02 -11.51 -3.10
CA ASP A 316 -29.99 -10.23 -3.80
C ASP A 316 -28.86 -9.35 -3.27
N LEU A 317 -27.74 -9.31 -4.01
CA LEU A 317 -26.56 -8.52 -3.64
C LEU A 317 -26.80 -7.01 -3.73
N GLY A 318 -27.88 -6.57 -4.40
CA GLY A 318 -28.31 -5.17 -4.41
C GLY A 318 -28.72 -4.67 -3.03
N ARG A 319 -29.12 -5.58 -2.12
CA ARG A 319 -29.50 -5.27 -0.74
C ARG A 319 -28.31 -5.03 0.19
N PHE A 320 -27.08 -5.10 -0.32
CA PHE A 320 -25.88 -4.73 0.45
C PHE A 320 -25.92 -3.29 0.96
N THR A 321 -26.67 -2.42 0.28
CA THR A 321 -26.91 -1.03 0.68
C THR A 321 -27.64 -0.89 2.01
N ASP A 322 -28.45 -1.89 2.38
CA ASP A 322 -29.26 -1.88 3.61
C ASP A 322 -28.50 -2.43 4.82
N LEU A 323 -27.37 -3.10 4.56
CA LEU A 323 -26.58 -3.76 5.58
C LEU A 323 -25.51 -2.83 6.15
N ARG A 324 -25.16 -3.13 7.40
CA ARG A 324 -23.94 -2.62 8.04
C ARG A 324 -22.90 -3.72 8.08
N TRP A 325 -21.64 -3.34 7.97
CA TRP A 325 -20.51 -4.23 7.71
C TRP A 325 -19.45 -4.09 8.79
N ALA A 326 -18.80 -5.20 9.14
CA ALA A 326 -17.67 -5.24 10.06
C ALA A 326 -16.66 -6.30 9.61
N ALA A 327 -15.39 -6.07 9.89
CA ALA A 327 -14.33 -7.03 9.63
C ALA A 327 -13.17 -6.80 10.59
N ASN A 328 -12.45 -7.87 10.92
CA ASN A 328 -11.36 -7.85 11.89
C ASN A 328 -10.09 -8.41 11.25
N PHE A 329 -9.36 -7.54 10.58
CA PHE A 329 -8.28 -7.90 9.68
C PHE A 329 -7.20 -6.83 9.70
N GLN A 330 -6.05 -7.20 10.24
CA GLN A 330 -4.91 -6.31 10.29
C GLN A 330 -4.08 -6.45 9.02
N TRP A 331 -3.70 -5.33 8.39
CA TRP A 331 -2.75 -5.35 7.29
C TRP A 331 -1.34 -5.73 7.78
N VAL A 332 -0.78 -6.81 7.20
CA VAL A 332 0.58 -7.32 7.43
C VAL A 332 1.36 -7.34 6.11
N GLY A 333 2.61 -6.85 6.09
CA GLY A 333 3.47 -7.01 4.91
C GLY A 333 4.57 -5.96 4.75
N ALA A 334 5.63 -6.34 4.04
CA ALA A 334 6.85 -5.54 3.83
C ALA A 334 6.74 -4.44 2.75
N SER A 335 5.63 -4.37 2.00
CA SER A 335 5.49 -3.51 0.81
C SER A 335 4.91 -2.11 1.09
N ARG A 336 5.08 -1.55 2.29
CA ARG A 336 4.80 -0.11 2.55
C ARG A 336 5.68 0.84 1.71
N LYS A 337 6.61 0.32 0.92
CA LYS A 337 7.65 1.09 0.23
C LYS A 337 7.23 1.69 -1.11
N GLN A 338 6.23 1.17 -1.83
CA GLN A 338 6.00 1.64 -3.22
C GLN A 338 4.53 1.75 -3.67
N THR A 339 3.62 0.80 -3.48
CA THR A 339 2.22 0.96 -3.94
C THR A 339 1.21 0.16 -3.10
N ILE A 340 -0.03 0.65 -2.99
CA ILE A 340 -1.18 -0.14 -2.49
C ILE A 340 -1.82 -0.89 -3.68
N SER A 341 -1.01 -1.63 -4.44
CA SER A 341 -1.51 -2.52 -5.50
C SER A 341 -1.75 -3.93 -4.98
N HIS A 342 -1.13 -4.29 -3.86
CA HIS A 342 -1.28 -5.58 -3.22
C HIS A 342 -1.15 -5.42 -1.70
N ALA A 343 -2.04 -6.06 -0.95
CA ALA A 343 -2.02 -6.06 0.51
C ALA A 343 -2.44 -7.42 1.08
N THR A 344 -1.69 -7.89 2.07
CA THR A 344 -2.03 -9.08 2.84
C THR A 344 -2.64 -8.66 4.17
N PHE A 345 -3.79 -9.21 4.50
CA PHE A 345 -4.46 -9.00 5.78
C PHE A 345 -4.46 -10.29 6.60
N ILE A 346 -4.44 -10.19 7.93
CA ILE A 346 -4.55 -11.32 8.85
C ILE A 346 -5.59 -11.07 9.93
N ASN A 347 -6.46 -12.05 10.16
CA ASN A 347 -7.39 -12.00 11.28
C ASN A 347 -6.75 -12.56 12.57
N PRO A 348 -7.42 -12.45 13.75
CA PRO A 348 -6.89 -13.02 15.00
C PRO A 348 -6.68 -14.54 14.98
N LYS A 349 -7.39 -15.27 14.10
CA LYS A 349 -7.24 -16.73 13.92
C LYS A 349 -6.06 -17.12 13.02
N GLY A 350 -5.29 -16.15 12.52
CA GLY A 350 -4.15 -16.39 11.64
C GLY A 350 -4.50 -16.61 10.16
N ILE A 351 -5.78 -16.47 9.78
CA ILE A 351 -6.23 -16.58 8.40
C ILE A 351 -5.73 -15.36 7.63
N LYS A 352 -5.02 -15.61 6.53
CA LYS A 352 -4.48 -14.58 5.65
C LYS A 352 -5.38 -14.37 4.44
N VAL A 353 -5.51 -13.12 4.01
CA VAL A 353 -6.23 -12.72 2.80
C VAL A 353 -5.35 -11.78 1.99
N ASP A 354 -5.01 -12.21 0.78
CA ASP A 354 -4.30 -11.38 -0.19
C ASP A 354 -5.31 -10.66 -1.10
N LEU A 355 -5.14 -9.35 -1.23
CA LEU A 355 -6.00 -8.48 -2.03
C LEU A 355 -5.15 -7.67 -3.01
N ASP A 356 -5.62 -7.58 -4.24
CA ASP A 356 -5.02 -6.81 -5.35
C ASP A 356 -5.96 -5.70 -5.89
N ASN A 357 -7.20 -5.64 -5.40
CA ASN A 357 -8.16 -4.58 -5.72
C ASN A 357 -8.04 -3.42 -4.72
N PRO A 358 -7.66 -2.19 -5.14
CA PRO A 358 -7.52 -1.05 -4.25
C PRO A 358 -8.77 -0.70 -3.44
N TYR A 359 -9.97 -0.87 -4.02
CA TYR A 359 -11.23 -0.63 -3.30
C TYR A 359 -11.44 -1.67 -2.20
N ALA A 360 -11.15 -2.95 -2.47
CA ALA A 360 -11.28 -4.00 -1.47
C ALA A 360 -10.30 -3.79 -0.29
N ILE A 361 -9.07 -3.35 -0.60
CA ILE A 361 -8.06 -2.99 0.40
C ILE A 361 -8.58 -1.85 1.29
N HIS A 362 -9.08 -0.77 0.68
CA HIS A 362 -9.61 0.38 1.43
C HIS A 362 -10.85 0.04 2.26
N ILE A 363 -11.79 -0.76 1.72
CA ILE A 363 -12.97 -1.26 2.47
C ILE A 363 -12.49 -2.03 3.70
N LEU A 364 -11.59 -3.01 3.52
CA LEU A 364 -11.15 -3.85 4.62
C LEU A 364 -10.37 -3.06 5.68
N SER A 365 -9.55 -2.08 5.28
CA SER A 365 -8.89 -1.17 6.22
C SER A 365 -9.88 -0.30 7.01
N ALA A 366 -10.91 0.26 6.35
CA ALA A 366 -11.92 1.07 7.03
C ALA A 366 -12.74 0.25 8.05
N LEU A 367 -13.06 -1.00 7.69
CA LEU A 367 -13.76 -1.93 8.59
C LEU A 367 -12.89 -2.31 9.81
N ASP A 368 -11.59 -2.55 9.61
CA ASP A 368 -10.65 -2.82 10.71
C ASP A 368 -10.47 -1.61 11.64
N ASP A 369 -10.39 -0.40 11.07
CA ASP A 369 -10.33 0.85 11.81
C ASP A 369 -11.60 1.02 12.70
N ALA A 370 -12.78 0.68 12.17
CA ALA A 370 -14.07 0.74 12.89
C ALA A 370 -14.27 -0.38 13.92
N TRP A 371 -13.67 -1.56 13.73
CA TRP A 371 -13.92 -2.75 14.55
C TRP A 371 -13.81 -2.47 16.06
N PRO A 372 -14.75 -2.92 16.92
CA PRO A 372 -15.83 -3.86 16.64
C PRO A 372 -17.15 -3.26 16.14
N ALA A 373 -17.21 -1.94 15.94
CA ALA A 373 -18.38 -1.25 15.39
C ALA A 373 -18.58 -1.57 13.89
N THR A 374 -19.71 -1.12 13.35
CA THR A 374 -20.07 -1.34 11.94
C THR A 374 -20.05 -0.07 11.10
N LEU A 375 -19.76 -0.21 9.81
CA LEU A 375 -19.92 0.83 8.80
C LEU A 375 -21.11 0.52 7.90
N SER A 376 -21.94 1.53 7.60
CA SER A 376 -22.97 1.41 6.57
C SER A 376 -22.36 1.37 5.16
N TYR A 377 -23.15 0.99 4.16
CA TYR A 377 -22.72 1.10 2.76
C TYR A 377 -22.30 2.52 2.37
N ALA A 378 -23.05 3.53 2.83
CA ALA A 378 -22.72 4.94 2.59
C ALA A 378 -21.38 5.33 3.23
N ASP A 379 -21.08 4.81 4.42
CA ASP A 379 -19.79 5.01 5.08
C ASP A 379 -18.64 4.37 4.29
N LEU A 380 -18.85 3.17 3.74
CA LEU A 380 -17.87 2.50 2.87
C LEU A 380 -17.61 3.29 1.58
N VAL A 381 -18.65 3.84 0.95
CA VAL A 381 -18.51 4.73 -0.21
C VAL A 381 -17.69 5.96 0.18
N PHE A 382 -17.99 6.60 1.31
CA PHE A 382 -17.26 7.76 1.80
C PHE A 382 -15.77 7.46 2.07
N CYS A 383 -15.47 6.36 2.78
CA CYS A 383 -14.09 5.96 3.13
C CYS A 383 -13.24 5.54 1.92
N THR A 384 -13.86 5.19 0.79
CA THR A 384 -13.18 4.66 -0.40
C THR A 384 -13.05 5.66 -1.53
N GLN A 385 -13.45 6.92 -1.32
CA GLN A 385 -13.33 7.98 -2.32
C GLN A 385 -11.89 8.06 -2.85
N GLN A 386 -11.73 7.71 -4.13
CA GLN A 386 -10.46 7.80 -4.85
C GLN A 386 -10.34 9.19 -5.44
N VAL A 387 -9.69 10.06 -4.67
CA VAL A 387 -9.39 11.44 -5.08
C VAL A 387 -8.31 11.49 -6.18
N ASP A 388 -7.51 10.45 -6.34
CA ASP A 388 -6.33 10.40 -7.20
C ASP A 388 -6.55 9.84 -8.62
N VAL A 389 -7.80 9.56 -9.01
CA VAL A 389 -8.16 9.03 -10.34
C VAL A 389 -8.87 10.11 -11.17
N GLU A 390 -8.56 10.19 -12.47
CA GLU A 390 -9.26 11.06 -13.43
C GLU A 390 -10.77 10.80 -13.33
N CYS A 391 -11.49 11.75 -12.72
CA CYS A 391 -12.94 11.79 -12.47
C CYS A 391 -13.67 10.50 -12.88
N ALA A 392 -13.57 9.46 -12.04
CA ALA A 392 -14.56 8.41 -12.08
C ALA A 392 -15.89 9.07 -11.73
N ASP A 393 -16.85 9.01 -12.64
CA ASP A 393 -18.25 9.38 -12.36
C ASP A 393 -18.65 8.75 -11.00
N GLU A 394 -19.41 9.47 -10.17
CA GLU A 394 -19.88 8.98 -8.87
C GLU A 394 -20.52 7.60 -9.02
N GLN A 395 -21.23 7.37 -10.13
CA GLN A 395 -21.82 6.09 -10.46
C GLN A 395 -20.77 4.97 -10.70
N GLN A 396 -19.62 5.29 -11.28
CA GLN A 396 -18.52 4.34 -11.48
C GLN A 396 -17.84 4.00 -10.14
N HIS A 397 -17.65 4.97 -9.26
CA HIS A 397 -17.09 4.75 -7.92
C HIS A 397 -17.99 3.82 -7.11
N THR A 398 -19.29 4.10 -7.01
CA THR A 398 -20.23 3.22 -6.28
C THR A 398 -20.27 1.81 -6.85
N LYS A 399 -20.22 1.65 -8.19
CA LYS A 399 -20.11 0.32 -8.82
C LYS A 399 -18.80 -0.41 -8.47
N ALA A 400 -17.69 0.32 -8.35
CA ALA A 400 -16.42 -0.27 -7.95
C ALA A 400 -16.42 -0.71 -6.48
N VAL A 401 -17.02 0.10 -5.59
CA VAL A 401 -17.23 -0.25 -4.17
C VAL A 401 -18.12 -1.47 -4.05
N GLN A 402 -19.24 -1.51 -4.77
CA GLN A 402 -20.15 -2.66 -4.80
C GLN A 402 -19.40 -3.95 -5.18
N ARG A 403 -18.67 -3.95 -6.30
CA ARG A 403 -17.91 -5.13 -6.76
C ARG A 403 -16.83 -5.56 -5.77
N ALA A 404 -16.15 -4.60 -5.16
CA ALA A 404 -15.14 -4.90 -4.16
C ALA A 404 -15.75 -5.52 -2.90
N LEU A 405 -16.90 -5.01 -2.45
CA LEU A 405 -17.65 -5.53 -1.31
C LEU A 405 -18.20 -6.94 -1.60
N GLU A 406 -18.74 -7.17 -2.80
CA GLU A 406 -19.14 -8.50 -3.29
C GLU A 406 -17.96 -9.47 -3.21
N SER A 407 -16.79 -9.10 -3.75
CA SER A 407 -15.61 -9.98 -3.70
C SER A 407 -15.17 -10.33 -2.27
N LEU A 408 -15.29 -9.39 -1.33
CA LEU A 408 -14.98 -9.64 0.09
C LEU A 408 -16.05 -10.53 0.75
N PHE A 409 -17.33 -10.32 0.42
CA PHE A 409 -18.44 -11.15 0.88
C PHE A 409 -18.31 -12.60 0.40
N GLU A 410 -17.92 -12.80 -0.86
CA GLU A 410 -17.71 -14.12 -1.47
C GLU A 410 -16.59 -14.92 -0.78
N LYS A 411 -15.60 -14.23 -0.19
CA LYS A 411 -14.53 -14.86 0.60
C LYS A 411 -14.99 -15.32 2.00
N GLY A 412 -16.21 -14.97 2.43
CA GLY A 412 -16.76 -15.38 3.73
C GLY A 412 -16.09 -14.71 4.94
N ILE A 413 -15.39 -13.58 4.73
CA ILE A 413 -14.57 -12.92 5.76
C ILE A 413 -15.25 -11.74 6.45
N LEU A 414 -16.42 -11.32 5.97
CA LEU A 414 -17.15 -10.17 6.51
C LEU A 414 -18.16 -10.60 7.58
N ARG A 415 -18.40 -9.72 8.55
CA ARG A 415 -19.57 -9.71 9.43
C ARG A 415 -20.54 -8.66 8.91
N TYR A 416 -21.83 -8.92 9.03
CA TYR A 416 -22.86 -8.00 8.58
C TYR A 416 -24.12 -8.11 9.42
N SER A 417 -24.84 -7.00 9.56
CA SER A 417 -26.09 -6.90 10.31
C SER A 417 -27.11 -6.03 9.59
N LEU A 418 -28.39 -6.31 9.83
CA LEU A 418 -29.49 -5.44 9.40
C LEU A 418 -29.75 -4.42 10.51
N GLY A 419 -29.22 -3.20 10.34
CA GLY A 419 -29.27 -2.13 11.34
C GLY A 419 -28.09 -2.11 12.32
N ALA A 420 -28.13 -1.15 13.24
CA ALA A 420 -27.08 -0.89 14.24
C ALA A 420 -27.06 -1.99 15.32
N GLY A 421 -25.90 -2.59 15.55
CA GLY A 421 -25.69 -3.64 16.54
C GLY A 421 -25.33 -3.10 17.94
N PRO A 422 -25.04 -3.98 18.90
CA PRO A 422 -24.79 -3.60 20.29
C PRO A 422 -23.54 -2.72 20.47
N TYR A 423 -22.50 -2.89 19.63
CA TYR A 423 -21.32 -2.02 19.65
C TYR A 423 -21.65 -0.60 19.17
N ASP A 424 -22.51 -0.46 18.15
CA ASP A 424 -22.93 0.83 17.62
C ASP A 424 -23.87 1.58 18.59
N GLN A 425 -24.64 0.83 19.38
CA GLN A 425 -25.61 1.38 20.33
C GLN A 425 -25.03 1.61 21.74
N ALA A 426 -23.74 1.33 21.94
CA ALA A 426 -23.05 1.47 23.21
C ALA A 426 -23.21 2.88 23.81
N ARG A 427 -23.47 2.96 25.12
CA ARG A 427 -23.67 4.23 25.83
C ARG A 427 -22.57 4.55 26.85
N ASN A 428 -21.61 3.65 27.03
CA ASN A 428 -20.54 3.81 27.99
C ASN A 428 -19.66 4.99 27.57
N ALA A 429 -19.59 6.03 28.42
CA ALA A 429 -18.77 7.21 28.19
C ALA A 429 -17.26 6.91 28.26
N ASN A 430 -16.90 5.79 28.88
CA ASN A 430 -15.55 5.22 28.91
C ASN A 430 -15.58 3.85 28.25
N LEU A 431 -14.43 3.43 27.71
CA LEU A 431 -14.25 2.07 27.25
C LEU A 431 -14.36 1.10 28.43
N ALA A 432 -15.27 0.15 28.32
CA ALA A 432 -15.56 -0.86 29.33
C ALA A 432 -15.42 -2.26 28.73
N PHE A 433 -15.26 -3.27 29.57
CA PHE A 433 -15.40 -4.64 29.11
C PHE A 433 -16.85 -4.96 28.78
N ILE A 434 -17.06 -5.86 27.82
CA ILE A 434 -18.36 -6.50 27.63
C ILE A 434 -18.72 -7.32 28.89
N PRO A 435 -20.01 -7.49 29.24
CA PRO A 435 -20.42 -8.04 30.54
C PRO A 435 -19.86 -9.42 30.91
N CYS A 436 -19.53 -10.26 29.92
CA CYS A 436 -18.97 -11.61 30.13
C CYS A 436 -17.44 -11.62 30.36
N VAL A 437 -16.79 -10.45 30.35
CA VAL A 437 -15.35 -10.30 30.54
C VAL A 437 -15.10 -9.28 31.66
N SER A 438 -14.26 -9.61 32.63
CA SER A 438 -13.82 -8.64 33.65
C SER A 438 -12.31 -8.66 33.83
N ALA A 439 -11.73 -7.52 34.22
CA ALA A 439 -10.30 -7.42 34.49
C ALA A 439 -9.85 -8.37 35.61
N ALA A 440 -10.63 -8.48 36.69
CA ALA A 440 -10.33 -9.40 37.79
C ALA A 440 -10.30 -10.86 37.30
N HIS A 441 -11.25 -11.25 36.45
CA HIS A 441 -11.29 -12.58 35.86
C HIS A 441 -10.08 -12.85 34.94
N LEU A 442 -9.68 -11.88 34.11
CA LEU A 442 -8.52 -12.01 33.22
C LEU A 442 -7.18 -12.00 33.97
N ALA A 443 -7.07 -11.24 35.06
CA ALA A 443 -5.85 -11.10 35.85
C ALA A 443 -5.56 -12.31 36.75
N ALA A 444 -6.59 -12.96 37.28
CA ALA A 444 -6.46 -14.07 38.24
C ALA A 444 -6.00 -15.42 37.62
N GLN A 445 -5.78 -15.48 36.30
CA GLN A 445 -5.56 -16.74 35.58
C GLN A 445 -4.07 -17.14 35.46
N PRO A 446 -3.71 -18.44 35.46
CA PRO A 446 -2.33 -18.93 35.28
C PRO A 446 -1.73 -18.60 33.90
N THR A 447 -0.40 -18.60 33.79
CA THR A 447 0.32 -18.16 32.58
C THR A 447 0.02 -18.96 31.30
N ALA A 448 -0.43 -20.21 31.45
CA ALA A 448 -0.65 -21.16 30.37
C ALA A 448 -2.14 -21.46 30.07
N CYS A 449 -3.09 -20.78 30.73
CA CYS A 449 -4.51 -21.06 30.55
C CYS A 449 -5.11 -20.25 29.38
N GLU A 450 -5.78 -20.94 28.44
CA GLU A 450 -6.57 -20.34 27.37
C GLU A 450 -8.03 -20.27 27.81
N ILE A 451 -8.57 -19.05 27.93
CA ILE A 451 -9.99 -18.86 28.24
C ILE A 451 -10.75 -18.72 26.93
N ALA A 452 -11.68 -19.64 26.67
CA ALA A 452 -12.71 -19.44 25.67
C ALA A 452 -13.77 -18.47 26.23
N THR A 453 -13.92 -17.32 25.59
CA THR A 453 -15.00 -16.35 25.82
C THR A 453 -15.68 -16.04 24.48
N PHE A 454 -16.56 -15.07 24.41
CA PHE A 454 -17.24 -14.65 23.18
C PHE A 454 -17.35 -13.14 23.11
N ASN A 455 -17.52 -12.62 21.90
CA ASN A 455 -17.84 -11.21 21.68
C ASN A 455 -19.32 -11.04 21.30
N LEU A 456 -19.80 -9.80 21.16
CA LEU A 456 -21.21 -9.54 20.82
C LEU A 456 -21.54 -9.80 19.34
N TRP A 457 -20.54 -10.14 18.53
CA TRP A 457 -20.71 -10.73 17.19
C TRP A 457 -20.94 -12.25 17.23
N HIS A 458 -21.08 -12.85 18.41
CA HIS A 458 -21.20 -14.31 18.62
C HIS A 458 -19.97 -15.10 18.12
N ASP A 459 -18.82 -14.46 18.02
CA ASP A 459 -17.57 -15.15 17.74
C ASP A 459 -16.93 -15.59 19.06
N THR A 460 -16.68 -16.89 19.22
CA THR A 460 -15.84 -17.42 20.29
C THR A 460 -14.41 -16.90 20.14
N GLN A 461 -13.85 -16.39 21.25
CA GLN A 461 -12.55 -15.76 21.36
C GLN A 461 -11.68 -16.51 22.36
N THR A 462 -10.39 -16.61 22.06
CA THR A 462 -9.40 -17.09 23.02
C THR A 462 -8.49 -15.94 23.43
N ILE A 463 -8.51 -15.59 24.72
CA ILE A 463 -7.67 -14.50 25.24
C ILE A 463 -6.35 -15.09 25.72
N ARG A 464 -5.23 -14.63 25.13
CA ARG A 464 -3.86 -14.96 25.55
C ARG A 464 -3.11 -13.68 25.89
N LEU A 465 -2.64 -13.56 27.14
CA LEU A 465 -1.97 -12.38 27.67
C LEU A 465 -0.65 -12.76 28.35
N THR A 466 0.39 -11.95 28.19
CA THR A 466 1.67 -12.10 28.91
C THR A 466 1.54 -11.68 30.38
N GLY A 467 2.56 -11.96 31.21
CA GLY A 467 2.56 -11.56 32.63
C GLY A 467 2.41 -10.04 32.83
N LYS A 468 3.21 -9.23 32.12
CA LYS A 468 3.13 -7.77 32.16
C LYS A 468 1.78 -7.21 31.70
N GLN A 469 1.18 -7.84 30.68
CA GLN A 469 -0.14 -7.44 30.18
C GLN A 469 -1.24 -7.70 31.22
N ARG A 470 -1.12 -8.75 32.04
CA ARG A 470 -2.04 -9.03 33.15
C ARG A 470 -1.91 -8.05 34.31
N GLU A 471 -0.68 -7.68 34.68
CA GLU A 471 -0.44 -6.66 35.71
C GLU A 471 -1.10 -5.33 35.33
N LEU A 472 -0.98 -4.92 34.06
CA LEU A 472 -1.62 -3.72 33.54
C LEU A 472 -3.16 -3.86 33.49
N LEU A 473 -3.68 -5.04 33.18
CA LEU A 473 -5.12 -5.29 33.20
C LEU A 473 -5.73 -5.16 34.59
N ALA A 474 -4.99 -5.49 35.65
CA ALA A 474 -5.45 -5.28 37.02
C ALA A 474 -5.65 -3.80 37.36
N MET A 475 -5.04 -2.88 36.59
CA MET A 475 -5.25 -1.42 36.72
C MET A 475 -6.54 -0.94 36.01
N PHE A 476 -7.21 -1.84 35.28
CA PHE A 476 -8.42 -1.54 34.52
C PHE A 476 -9.66 -1.97 35.31
N ASP A 477 -10.13 -1.12 36.20
CA ASP A 477 -11.30 -1.42 37.05
C ASP A 477 -12.65 -1.11 36.38
N GLY A 478 -12.66 -0.63 35.14
CA GLY A 478 -13.86 -0.23 34.40
C GLY A 478 -14.49 1.08 34.88
N ALA A 479 -14.01 1.65 35.99
CA ALA A 479 -14.40 2.97 36.50
C ALA A 479 -13.44 4.06 36.03
N THR A 480 -12.16 3.72 35.88
CA THR A 480 -11.10 4.62 35.39
C THR A 480 -11.12 4.72 33.86
N ASN A 481 -11.15 5.94 33.33
CA ASN A 481 -11.05 6.16 31.89
C ASN A 481 -9.67 5.69 31.37
N ILE A 482 -9.63 4.74 30.43
CA ILE A 482 -8.37 4.27 29.81
C ILE A 482 -7.55 5.44 29.26
N ALA A 483 -8.20 6.48 28.74
CA ALA A 483 -7.53 7.67 28.26
C ALA A 483 -6.65 8.32 29.34
N ALA A 484 -7.08 8.28 30.62
CA ALA A 484 -6.34 8.81 31.75
C ALA A 484 -5.13 7.94 32.15
N LEU A 485 -5.10 6.66 31.76
CA LEU A 485 -3.97 5.77 32.02
C LEU A 485 -2.76 6.09 31.13
N HIS A 486 -2.94 6.82 30.03
CA HIS A 486 -1.82 7.29 29.20
C HIS A 486 -0.90 8.29 29.93
N ASP A 487 -1.43 9.00 30.93
CA ASP A 487 -0.70 10.02 31.71
C ASP A 487 -0.17 9.48 33.05
N ASN A 488 -0.39 8.19 33.35
CA ASN A 488 0.07 7.57 34.59
C ASN A 488 1.51 7.05 34.45
N ASP A 489 2.46 7.60 35.21
CA ASP A 489 3.87 7.20 35.18
C ASP A 489 4.13 5.74 35.61
N ALA A 490 3.18 5.10 36.31
CA ALA A 490 3.28 3.70 36.72
C ALA A 490 2.91 2.71 35.59
N ALA A 491 2.22 3.15 34.53
CA ALA A 491 1.83 2.30 33.41
C ALA A 491 2.79 2.50 32.23
N ASP A 492 3.38 1.42 31.71
CA ASP A 492 4.10 1.46 30.43
C ASP A 492 3.10 1.73 29.29
N PRO A 493 3.16 2.89 28.61
CA PRO A 493 2.16 3.25 27.60
C PRO A 493 2.17 2.32 26.39
N ALA A 494 3.34 1.77 26.02
CA ALA A 494 3.45 0.83 24.92
C ALA A 494 2.71 -0.48 25.25
N ALA A 495 2.83 -0.93 26.50
CA ALA A 495 2.13 -2.11 26.98
C ALA A 495 0.63 -1.86 27.15
N LEU A 496 0.20 -0.67 27.60
CA LEU A 496 -1.22 -0.28 27.62
C LEU A 496 -1.84 -0.28 26.22
N ILE A 497 -1.18 0.34 25.23
CA ILE A 497 -1.63 0.34 23.83
C ILE A 497 -1.73 -1.10 23.32
N SER A 498 -0.75 -1.94 23.64
CA SER A 498 -0.75 -3.36 23.25
C SER A 498 -1.95 -4.11 23.82
N VAL A 499 -2.25 -3.96 25.11
CA VAL A 499 -3.39 -4.60 25.79
C VAL A 499 -4.70 -4.16 25.16
N VAL A 500 -4.94 -2.85 25.03
CA VAL A 500 -6.19 -2.32 24.48
C VAL A 500 -6.35 -2.73 23.01
N THR A 501 -5.26 -2.77 22.24
CA THR A 501 -5.28 -3.26 20.86
C THR A 501 -5.71 -4.73 20.80
N ILE A 502 -5.15 -5.60 21.66
CA ILE A 502 -5.55 -7.01 21.74
C ILE A 502 -7.04 -7.12 22.10
N LEU A 503 -7.50 -6.40 23.12
CA LEU A 503 -8.89 -6.47 23.57
C LEU A 503 -9.88 -5.91 22.52
N LYS A 504 -9.54 -4.82 21.83
CA LYS A 504 -10.29 -4.31 20.66
C LYS A 504 -10.39 -5.39 19.60
N ARG A 505 -9.26 -6.02 19.23
CA ARG A 505 -9.23 -7.09 18.22
C ARG A 505 -10.08 -8.29 18.63
N LEU A 506 -10.20 -8.60 19.91
CA LEU A 506 -11.09 -9.68 20.36
C LEU A 506 -12.56 -9.24 20.47
N GLY A 507 -12.86 -7.94 20.33
CA GLY A 507 -14.21 -7.39 20.55
C GLY A 507 -14.60 -7.40 22.03
N ALA A 508 -13.62 -7.45 22.94
CA ALA A 508 -13.85 -7.52 24.38
C ALA A 508 -14.14 -6.16 25.03
N LEU A 509 -13.99 -5.06 24.28
CA LEU A 509 -14.27 -3.69 24.73
C LEU A 509 -15.50 -3.12 24.04
N ILE A 510 -16.26 -2.33 24.80
CA ILE A 510 -17.44 -1.60 24.35
C ILE A 510 -17.38 -0.15 24.86
N GLY A 511 -17.85 0.78 24.05
CA GLY A 511 -17.86 2.22 24.35
C GLY A 511 -18.57 2.98 23.25
N CYS A 512 -19.17 4.13 23.58
CA CYS A 512 -19.72 5.01 22.56
C CYS A 512 -18.60 5.62 21.70
N ASP A 513 -18.95 6.23 20.57
CA ASP A 513 -17.98 6.83 19.64
C ASP A 513 -17.06 7.85 20.33
N SER A 514 -17.58 8.64 21.27
CA SER A 514 -16.77 9.60 22.03
C SER A 514 -15.76 8.94 22.97
N ALA A 515 -16.04 7.72 23.46
CA ALA A 515 -15.11 6.97 24.31
C ALA A 515 -13.91 6.47 23.50
N TRP A 516 -14.16 5.90 22.31
CA TRP A 516 -13.11 5.50 21.37
C TRP A 516 -12.32 6.71 20.86
N LEU A 517 -13.00 7.80 20.54
CA LEU A 517 -12.38 9.07 20.15
C LEU A 517 -11.41 9.55 21.25
N ALA A 518 -11.87 9.63 22.50
CA ALA A 518 -11.05 10.08 23.63
C ALA A 518 -9.81 9.20 23.84
N TYR A 519 -9.96 7.88 23.69
CA TYR A 519 -8.85 6.93 23.77
C TYR A 519 -7.78 7.21 22.70
N TYR A 520 -8.16 7.30 21.42
CA TYR A 520 -7.20 7.55 20.35
C TYR A 520 -6.59 8.95 20.41
N GLN A 521 -7.35 9.95 20.86
CA GLN A 521 -6.81 11.29 21.13
C GLN A 521 -5.72 11.25 22.22
N ALA A 522 -5.95 10.52 23.31
CA ALA A 522 -4.95 10.35 24.36
C ALA A 522 -3.70 9.60 23.86
N GLN A 523 -3.90 8.53 23.07
CA GLN A 523 -2.80 7.79 22.45
C GLN A 523 -1.92 8.67 21.55
N LEU A 524 -2.52 9.56 20.73
CA LEU A 524 -1.77 10.48 19.87
C LEU A 524 -1.11 11.63 20.63
N LYS A 525 -1.69 12.09 21.74
CA LYS A 525 -1.10 13.14 22.59
C LYS A 525 0.09 12.63 23.41
N ASN A 526 0.12 11.34 23.72
CA ASN A 526 1.16 10.74 24.56
C ASN A 526 2.54 10.76 23.87
N ALA A 527 3.54 11.29 24.55
CA ALA A 527 4.90 11.40 24.04
C ALA A 527 5.65 10.04 23.96
N LYS A 528 5.29 9.04 24.78
CA LYS A 528 6.13 7.84 25.05
C LYS A 528 5.92 6.64 24.08
N GLY A 529 4.94 6.66 23.16
CA GLY A 529 4.68 5.55 22.22
C GLY A 529 5.60 5.53 20.99
N THR A 530 5.77 4.37 20.33
CA THR A 530 6.55 4.30 19.08
C THR A 530 5.84 4.97 17.90
N ARG A 531 6.58 5.33 16.85
CA ARG A 531 6.04 5.92 15.62
C ARG A 531 4.95 5.06 14.98
N GLU A 532 5.17 3.75 14.89
CA GLU A 532 4.21 2.80 14.32
C GLU A 532 2.94 2.70 15.15
N GLN A 533 3.08 2.66 16.49
CA GLN A 533 1.95 2.61 17.40
C GLN A 533 1.08 3.85 17.30
N LYS A 534 1.70 5.04 17.19
CA LYS A 534 0.95 6.29 17.02
C LYS A 534 0.29 6.38 15.64
N LEU A 535 0.98 5.99 14.57
CA LEU A 535 0.39 5.96 13.22
C LEU A 535 -0.82 5.04 13.13
N ALA A 536 -0.79 3.90 13.83
CA ALA A 536 -1.90 2.95 13.87
C ALA A 536 -3.19 3.53 14.51
N ALA A 537 -3.09 4.60 15.31
CA ALA A 537 -4.25 5.28 15.89
C ALA A 537 -4.89 6.32 14.95
N VAL A 538 -4.19 6.77 13.90
CA VAL A 538 -4.69 7.85 13.03
C VAL A 538 -5.91 7.41 12.22
N GLY A 539 -5.93 6.16 11.74
CA GLY A 539 -7.07 5.59 11.01
C GLY A 539 -8.32 5.42 11.84
N PRO A 540 -8.26 4.69 12.97
CA PRO A 540 -9.38 4.56 13.89
C PRO A 540 -9.88 5.93 14.36
N LEU A 541 -8.99 6.86 14.74
CA LEU A 541 -9.38 8.21 15.13
C LEU A 541 -10.16 8.92 14.01
N PHE A 542 -9.69 8.83 12.77
CA PHE A 542 -10.38 9.42 11.61
C PHE A 542 -11.79 8.84 11.43
N VAL A 543 -11.95 7.52 11.53
CA VAL A 543 -13.24 6.83 11.39
C VAL A 543 -14.22 7.23 12.49
N TYR A 544 -13.81 7.15 13.77
CA TYR A 544 -14.67 7.55 14.88
C TYR A 544 -15.00 9.05 14.87
N ALA A 545 -14.05 9.91 14.48
CA ALA A 545 -14.26 11.35 14.45
C ALA A 545 -15.12 11.84 13.29
N ASN A 546 -15.04 11.21 12.11
CA ASN A 546 -15.56 11.76 10.86
C ASN A 546 -16.54 10.87 10.12
N VAL A 547 -16.62 9.58 10.45
CA VAL A 547 -17.51 8.62 9.77
C VAL A 547 -18.67 8.28 10.68
N LEU A 548 -18.37 7.66 11.83
CA LEU A 548 -19.40 7.19 12.76
C LEU A 548 -20.18 8.35 13.41
N SER A 549 -19.49 9.45 13.77
CA SER A 549 -20.10 10.65 14.33
C SER A 549 -21.12 11.36 13.42
N ARG A 550 -21.13 11.08 12.10
CA ARG A 550 -22.09 11.67 11.15
C ARG A 550 -23.49 11.09 11.28
N CYS A 551 -23.64 9.87 11.79
CA CYS A 551 -24.93 9.19 11.89
C CYS A 551 -25.87 9.82 12.95
N ASP A 552 -25.34 10.53 13.96
CA ASP A 552 -26.17 11.21 14.97
C ASP A 552 -26.98 12.39 14.41
N ALA A 553 -26.61 12.93 13.24
CA ALA A 553 -27.29 14.08 12.64
C ALA A 553 -28.45 13.71 11.69
N ALA A 554 -28.55 12.45 11.26
CA ALA A 554 -29.46 12.03 10.18
C ALA A 554 -30.78 11.39 10.65
N ASN A 555 -30.99 11.17 11.95
CA ASN A 555 -32.21 10.55 12.49
C ASN A 555 -32.85 11.40 13.63
N PRO A 556 -33.75 12.35 13.34
CA PRO A 556 -34.27 13.29 14.34
C PRO A 556 -35.32 12.70 15.32
N THR A 557 -35.80 11.47 15.12
CA THR A 557 -37.08 11.04 15.71
C THR A 557 -37.03 10.20 16.98
N THR A 558 -35.86 9.78 17.49
CA THR A 558 -35.81 9.01 18.76
C THR A 558 -34.59 9.31 19.60
N ARG A 559 -34.65 10.42 20.37
CA ARG A 559 -34.06 10.59 21.71
C ARG A 559 -34.52 11.92 22.31
N GLN A 560 -35.78 11.99 22.76
CA GLN A 560 -36.14 12.94 23.82
C GLN A 560 -35.57 12.40 25.15
N GLY A 561 -34.33 12.74 25.43
CA GLY A 561 -33.65 12.40 26.67
C GLY A 561 -32.35 13.20 26.74
N LYS A 562 -32.34 14.25 27.56
CA LYS A 562 -31.25 15.21 27.74
C LYS A 562 -29.90 14.52 27.98
N ALA A 563 -29.09 14.42 26.93
CA ALA A 563 -27.63 14.45 26.97
C ALA A 563 -27.21 15.17 25.69
N GLY A 564 -26.94 16.48 25.80
CA GLY A 564 -26.66 17.33 24.66
C GLY A 564 -25.27 17.06 24.08
N TYR A 565 -25.24 16.56 22.85
CA TYR A 565 -24.22 16.96 21.87
C TYR A 565 -24.94 17.53 20.66
N GLY A 566 -25.45 18.75 20.87
CA GLY A 566 -25.83 19.59 19.75
C GLY A 566 -24.58 19.96 18.97
N ILE A 567 -24.75 20.05 17.66
CA ILE A 567 -24.11 21.05 16.80
C ILE A 567 -24.47 22.43 17.39
N HIS A 568 -23.82 22.78 18.49
CA HIS A 568 -23.75 24.08 19.12
C HIS A 568 -22.46 24.11 19.93
N SER A 569 -21.37 24.44 19.24
CA SER A 569 -20.63 25.63 19.61
C SER A 569 -20.01 26.28 18.36
N ARG A 570 -20.76 27.20 17.74
CA ARG A 570 -20.20 28.44 17.17
C ARG A 570 -20.10 29.54 18.24
N LYS A 571 -20.13 29.18 19.52
CA LYS A 571 -20.12 30.13 20.67
C LYS A 571 -19.27 29.72 21.87
N ALA A 572 -18.74 28.49 21.95
CA ALA A 572 -17.80 28.08 23.01
C ALA A 572 -16.35 27.91 22.51
N GLU A 573 -16.08 28.01 21.19
CA GLU A 573 -14.71 28.19 20.67
C GLU A 573 -14.11 29.57 21.02
N ASP A 574 -14.93 30.52 21.49
CA ASP A 574 -14.53 31.92 21.74
C ASP A 574 -14.01 32.24 23.16
N THR A 575 -13.88 31.25 24.06
CA THR A 575 -13.37 31.51 25.44
C THR A 575 -11.98 30.90 25.73
N ALA A 576 -11.49 29.98 24.90
CA ALA A 576 -10.14 29.43 25.06
C ALA A 576 -9.10 30.39 24.45
N PRO A 577 -7.95 30.61 25.10
CA PRO A 577 -6.89 31.44 24.54
C PRO A 577 -6.47 30.89 23.16
N SER A 578 -6.58 31.71 22.12
CA SER A 578 -6.21 31.35 20.74
C SER A 578 -5.04 32.19 20.25
N PRO A 579 -4.17 31.63 19.38
CA PRO A 579 -3.10 32.38 18.77
C PRO A 579 -3.67 33.46 17.84
N SER A 580 -3.20 34.70 17.97
CA SER A 580 -3.66 35.79 17.11
C SER A 580 -3.18 35.60 15.67
N GLN A 581 -3.94 36.09 14.69
CA GLN A 581 -3.51 36.07 13.30
C GLN A 581 -2.16 36.77 13.09
N GLN A 582 -1.85 37.79 13.90
CA GLN A 582 -0.58 38.50 13.84
C GLN A 582 0.59 37.62 14.29
N GLN A 583 0.42 36.82 15.34
CA GLN A 583 1.43 35.85 15.79
C GLN A 583 1.73 34.80 14.70
N LEU A 584 0.68 34.25 14.09
CA LEU A 584 0.82 33.27 13.00
C LEU A 584 1.51 33.87 11.77
N LYS A 585 1.11 35.09 11.37
CA LYS A 585 1.73 35.82 10.25
C LYS A 585 3.20 36.15 10.51
N HIS A 586 3.56 36.51 11.75
CA HIS A 586 4.94 36.80 12.12
C HIS A 586 5.84 35.57 11.95
N ILE A 587 5.40 34.39 12.39
CA ILE A 587 6.15 33.13 12.21
C ILE A 587 6.33 32.81 10.71
N LEU A 588 5.26 32.94 9.91
CA LEU A 588 5.35 32.75 8.46
C LEU A 588 6.25 33.78 7.77
N GLN A 589 6.33 35.01 8.29
CA GLN A 589 7.24 36.03 7.79
C GLN A 589 8.70 35.70 8.11
N LEU A 590 8.99 35.22 9.33
CA LEU A 590 10.32 34.73 9.70
C LEU A 590 10.75 33.56 8.80
N LYS A 591 9.84 32.60 8.55
CA LYS A 591 10.03 31.53 7.56
C LYS A 591 10.38 32.10 6.18
N LYS A 592 9.59 33.05 5.67
CA LYS A 592 9.81 33.68 4.36
C LYS A 592 11.15 34.42 4.27
N GLN A 593 11.65 34.94 5.39
CA GLN A 593 12.96 35.59 5.50
C GLN A 593 14.13 34.61 5.68
N GLY A 594 13.87 33.30 5.73
CA GLY A 594 14.91 32.27 5.96
C GLY A 594 15.39 32.17 7.41
N LYS A 595 14.76 32.89 8.34
CA LYS A 595 15.09 32.89 9.78
C LYS A 595 14.46 31.68 10.48
N LEU A 596 14.83 30.47 10.05
CA LEU A 596 14.17 29.22 10.46
C LEU A 596 14.34 28.92 11.96
N ALA A 597 15.49 29.27 12.56
CA ALA A 597 15.71 29.12 14.00
C ALA A 597 14.77 30.02 14.82
N GLU A 598 14.69 31.31 14.48
CA GLU A 598 13.77 32.25 15.15
C GLU A 598 12.30 31.86 14.96
N ALA A 599 11.95 31.35 13.76
CA ALA A 599 10.62 30.83 13.47
C ALA A 599 10.29 29.59 14.30
N ALA A 600 11.27 28.67 14.46
CA ALA A 600 11.13 27.47 15.27
C ALA A 600 10.90 27.80 16.75
N ASP A 601 11.71 28.70 17.32
CA ASP A 601 11.57 29.17 18.70
C ASP A 601 10.23 29.87 18.93
N SER A 602 9.77 30.65 17.94
CA SER A 602 8.48 31.35 18.01
C SER A 602 7.29 30.39 17.91
N ALA A 603 7.38 29.37 17.04
CA ALA A 603 6.36 28.35 16.92
C ALA A 603 6.30 27.44 18.15
N GLN A 604 7.44 27.10 18.75
CA GLN A 604 7.51 26.34 19.99
C GLN A 604 6.88 27.12 21.16
N ARG A 605 7.24 28.39 21.36
CA ARG A 605 6.59 29.26 22.35
C ARG A 605 5.09 29.40 22.13
N LEU A 606 4.64 29.32 20.87
CA LEU A 606 3.21 29.32 20.54
C LEU A 606 2.52 28.04 21.04
N THR A 607 3.15 26.87 20.90
CA THR A 607 2.62 25.60 21.43
C THR A 607 2.62 25.58 22.96
N GLU A 608 3.58 26.20 23.63
CA GLU A 608 3.62 26.32 25.09
C GLU A 608 2.53 27.25 25.62
N LYS A 609 2.27 28.37 24.93
CA LYS A 609 1.25 29.34 25.31
C LYS A 609 -0.17 28.85 25.02
N PHE A 610 -0.35 28.05 23.97
CA PHE A 610 -1.65 27.58 23.50
C PHE A 610 -1.61 26.06 23.21
N PRO A 611 -1.39 25.22 24.23
CA PRO A 611 -1.16 23.77 24.06
C PRO A 611 -2.39 23.01 23.59
N ASP A 612 -3.59 23.53 23.84
CA ASP A 612 -4.85 22.89 23.44
C ASP A 612 -5.42 23.43 22.12
N HIS A 613 -4.71 24.32 21.43
CA HIS A 613 -5.18 24.92 20.18
C HIS A 613 -4.47 24.31 18.95
N PRO A 614 -5.20 23.71 17.98
CA PRO A 614 -4.60 22.98 16.86
C PRO A 614 -3.74 23.87 15.94
N SER A 615 -4.08 25.15 15.78
CA SER A 615 -3.30 26.09 14.95
C SER A 615 -1.86 26.28 15.42
N SER A 616 -1.59 26.16 16.73
CA SER A 616 -0.24 26.30 17.28
C SER A 616 0.64 25.12 16.85
N TRP A 617 0.12 23.90 17.00
CA TRP A 617 0.78 22.68 16.56
C TRP A 617 0.92 22.59 15.05
N ASN A 618 -0.09 23.02 14.29
CA ASN A 618 0.00 23.12 12.84
C ASN A 618 1.13 24.07 12.41
N MET A 619 1.24 25.25 13.03
CA MET A 619 2.33 26.18 12.74
C MET A 619 3.70 25.58 13.09
N ALA A 620 3.81 24.93 14.26
CA ALA A 620 5.04 24.23 14.65
C ALA A 620 5.40 23.09 13.68
N THR A 621 4.41 22.36 13.18
CA THR A 621 4.60 21.30 12.18
C THR A 621 5.15 21.89 10.88
N ILE A 622 4.54 22.95 10.36
CA ILE A 622 5.00 23.63 9.13
C ILE A 622 6.46 24.07 9.26
N ILE A 623 6.84 24.66 10.40
CA ILE A 623 8.22 25.08 10.64
C ILE A 623 9.16 23.89 10.82
N ALA A 624 8.72 22.81 11.48
CA ALA A 624 9.52 21.60 11.63
C ALA A 624 9.80 20.90 10.29
N ILE A 625 8.83 20.86 9.35
CA ILE A 625 9.02 20.40 7.97
C ILE A 625 10.16 21.17 7.31
N GLU A 626 10.09 22.51 7.35
CA GLU A 626 11.07 23.39 6.67
C GLU A 626 12.45 23.34 7.32
N SER A 627 12.51 23.19 8.64
CA SER A 627 13.76 23.04 9.40
C SER A 627 14.31 21.60 9.38
N ASN A 628 13.68 20.68 8.63
CA ASN A 628 14.04 19.26 8.56
C ASN A 628 14.15 18.57 9.94
N ARG A 629 13.32 19.00 10.90
CA ARG A 629 13.21 18.39 12.24
C ARG A 629 12.14 17.31 12.20
N VAL A 630 12.52 16.16 11.65
CA VAL A 630 11.61 15.07 11.27
C VAL A 630 10.82 14.51 12.46
N ASP A 631 11.46 14.31 13.61
CA ASP A 631 10.78 13.74 14.79
C ASP A 631 9.79 14.74 15.39
N ASP A 632 10.18 16.01 15.50
CA ASP A 632 9.29 17.09 15.95
C ASP A 632 8.09 17.26 15.02
N CYS A 633 8.30 17.22 13.70
CA CYS A 633 7.25 17.33 12.68
C CYS A 633 6.15 16.30 12.89
N PHE A 634 6.56 15.05 13.06
CA PHE A 634 5.66 13.93 13.25
C PHE A 634 4.82 14.11 14.52
N GLU A 635 5.46 14.40 15.66
CA GLU A 635 4.76 14.60 16.94
C GLU A 635 3.80 15.79 16.91
N PHE A 636 4.20 16.91 16.30
CA PHE A 636 3.34 18.10 16.20
C PHE A 636 2.13 17.85 15.30
N ALA A 637 2.30 17.14 14.19
CA ALA A 637 1.20 16.78 13.29
C ALA A 637 0.17 15.89 14.01
N LEU A 638 0.64 14.87 14.75
CA LEU A 638 -0.23 13.98 15.52
C LEU A 638 -1.00 14.71 16.63
N LYS A 639 -0.35 15.65 17.33
CA LYS A 639 -1.04 16.49 18.33
C LYS A 639 -2.12 17.36 17.68
N ALA A 640 -1.85 17.95 16.52
CA ALA A 640 -2.83 18.73 15.79
C ALA A 640 -4.04 17.87 15.34
N ILE A 641 -3.79 16.64 14.86
CA ILE A 641 -4.83 15.66 14.52
C ILE A 641 -5.64 15.30 15.78
N ALA A 642 -4.99 15.01 16.90
CA ALA A 642 -5.66 14.64 18.15
C ALA A 642 -6.59 15.76 18.65
N LEU A 643 -6.19 17.02 18.51
CA LEU A 643 -7.00 18.17 18.94
C LEU A 643 -8.16 18.47 18.00
N LYS A 644 -7.98 18.32 16.68
CA LYS A 644 -9.02 18.59 15.67
C LYS A 644 -9.01 17.54 14.56
N PRO A 645 -9.53 16.32 14.82
CA PRO A 645 -9.46 15.19 13.88
C PRO A 645 -10.36 15.38 12.65
N SER A 646 -11.19 16.42 12.61
CA SER A 646 -12.03 16.80 11.48
C SER A 646 -11.43 17.90 10.58
N ALA A 647 -10.25 18.42 10.91
CA ALA A 647 -9.54 19.36 10.05
C ALA A 647 -8.66 18.63 9.02
N SER A 648 -8.66 19.08 7.76
CA SER A 648 -7.87 18.48 6.67
C SER A 648 -6.36 18.75 6.81
N ASN A 649 -5.98 19.98 7.16
CA ASN A 649 -4.57 20.43 7.20
C ASN A 649 -3.65 19.56 8.07
N PRO A 650 -4.00 19.14 9.30
CA PRO A 650 -3.16 18.26 10.10
C PRO A 650 -2.77 16.94 9.39
N TYR A 651 -3.70 16.32 8.64
CA TYR A 651 -3.40 15.10 7.87
C TYR A 651 -2.50 15.40 6.66
N ALA A 652 -2.71 16.53 5.99
CA ALA A 652 -1.84 16.98 4.90
C ALA A 652 -0.40 17.23 5.41
N HIS A 653 -0.25 17.86 6.57
CA HIS A 653 1.06 18.08 7.18
C HIS A 653 1.71 16.77 7.65
N LEU A 654 0.94 15.84 8.24
CA LEU A 654 1.46 14.50 8.58
C LEU A 654 1.96 13.78 7.32
N SER A 655 1.22 13.86 6.21
CA SER A 655 1.65 13.32 4.92
C SER A 655 2.96 13.96 4.43
N ALA A 656 3.13 15.28 4.58
CA ALA A 656 4.41 15.95 4.28
C ALA A 656 5.56 15.44 5.16
N CYS A 657 5.35 15.28 6.48
CA CYS A 657 6.36 14.68 7.37
C CYS A 657 6.73 13.25 6.92
N LEU A 658 5.74 12.44 6.56
CA LEU A 658 5.93 11.05 6.13
C LEU A 658 6.64 10.95 4.77
N ASN A 659 6.48 11.94 3.89
CA ASN A 659 7.27 12.04 2.66
C ASN A 659 8.76 12.27 2.97
N GLN A 660 9.10 13.08 3.98
CA GLN A 660 10.50 13.30 4.40
C GLN A 660 11.15 12.02 4.95
N THR A 661 10.36 11.16 5.62
CA THR A 661 10.82 9.85 6.13
C THR A 661 10.69 8.72 5.12
N GLN A 662 10.25 9.01 3.89
CA GLN A 662 10.02 8.02 2.83
C GLN A 662 9.00 6.93 3.20
N MET A 663 8.08 7.24 4.12
CA MET A 663 6.94 6.38 4.48
C MET A 663 5.79 6.61 3.50
N TRP A 664 6.04 6.26 2.23
CA TRP A 664 5.19 6.65 1.09
C TRP A 664 3.75 6.19 1.19
N VAL A 665 3.50 4.96 1.66
CA VAL A 665 2.13 4.43 1.80
C VAL A 665 1.35 5.15 2.90
N ASP A 666 1.94 5.32 4.08
CA ASP A 666 1.31 6.07 5.18
C ASP A 666 1.07 7.53 4.79
N SER A 667 2.00 8.14 4.03
CA SER A 667 1.82 9.47 3.45
C SER A 667 0.60 9.52 2.53
N ARG A 668 0.46 8.56 1.60
CA ARG A 668 -0.69 8.48 0.68
C ARG A 668 -2.02 8.37 1.42
N LEU A 669 -2.08 7.49 2.44
CA LEU A 669 -3.29 7.30 3.25
C LEU A 669 -3.70 8.60 3.97
N ASN A 670 -2.74 9.36 4.50
CA ASN A 670 -3.04 10.62 5.18
C ASN A 670 -3.35 11.77 4.20
N ALA A 671 -2.73 11.81 3.02
CA ALA A 671 -3.14 12.72 1.95
C ALA A 671 -4.58 12.44 1.50
N ALA A 672 -4.97 11.16 1.36
CA ALA A 672 -6.33 10.77 1.04
C ALA A 672 -7.32 11.22 2.13
N ARG A 673 -7.02 10.99 3.41
CA ARG A 673 -7.84 11.49 4.54
C ARG A 673 -8.03 13.00 4.50
N ALA A 674 -6.97 13.76 4.22
CA ALA A 674 -7.06 15.21 4.08
C ALA A 674 -8.01 15.63 2.95
N LEU A 675 -7.92 14.97 1.79
CA LEU A 675 -8.75 15.25 0.61
C LEU A 675 -10.20 14.79 0.75
N ILE A 676 -10.46 13.71 1.49
CA ILE A 676 -11.81 13.27 1.87
C ILE A 676 -12.50 14.34 2.75
N LEU A 677 -11.75 14.98 3.66
CA LEU A 677 -12.27 16.08 4.49
C LEU A 677 -12.41 17.39 3.72
N ASP A 678 -11.47 17.67 2.81
CA ASP A 678 -11.42 18.89 2.02
C ASP A 678 -10.74 18.66 0.67
N PRO A 679 -11.52 18.45 -0.42
CA PRO A 679 -10.98 18.31 -1.77
C PRO A 679 -10.25 19.56 -2.28
N GLN A 680 -10.37 20.71 -1.61
CA GLN A 680 -9.66 21.94 -1.92
C GLN A 680 -8.35 22.09 -1.12
N ASN A 681 -7.87 21.03 -0.47
CA ASN A 681 -6.59 21.06 0.22
C ASN A 681 -5.41 20.91 -0.77
N ALA A 682 -4.80 22.03 -1.16
CA ALA A 682 -3.69 22.06 -2.12
C ALA A 682 -2.43 21.31 -1.62
N ASP A 683 -2.15 21.34 -0.32
CA ASP A 683 -0.98 20.64 0.25
C ASP A 683 -1.18 19.12 0.19
N ALA A 684 -2.40 18.63 0.40
CA ALA A 684 -2.71 17.21 0.26
C ALA A 684 -2.55 16.73 -1.20
N TRP A 685 -3.03 17.51 -2.18
CA TRP A 685 -2.79 17.21 -3.61
C TRP A 685 -1.30 17.20 -3.96
N ASN A 686 -0.54 18.17 -3.43
CA ASN A 686 0.91 18.21 -3.61
C ASN A 686 1.59 16.94 -3.07
N ASN A 687 1.22 16.53 -1.86
CA ASN A 687 1.80 15.37 -1.21
C ASN A 687 1.41 14.05 -1.89
N MET A 688 0.17 13.95 -2.38
CA MET A 688 -0.29 12.83 -3.21
C MET A 688 0.49 12.76 -4.53
N GLY A 689 0.68 13.90 -5.20
CA GLY A 689 1.48 13.99 -6.42
C GLY A 689 2.94 13.61 -6.18
N ASN A 690 3.53 14.03 -5.06
CA ASN A 690 4.89 13.64 -4.67
C ASN A 690 5.00 12.13 -4.47
N HIS A 691 4.05 11.50 -3.77
CA HIS A 691 3.98 10.04 -3.63
C HIS A 691 4.02 9.36 -5.00
N TYR A 692 3.13 9.73 -5.92
CA TYR A 692 3.09 9.12 -7.24
C TYR A 692 4.36 9.34 -8.06
N ARG A 693 4.95 10.54 -7.99
CA ARG A 693 6.21 10.83 -8.68
C ARG A 693 7.35 9.95 -8.14
N HIS A 694 7.43 9.75 -6.82
CA HIS A 694 8.39 8.84 -6.19
C HIS A 694 8.16 7.38 -6.55
N CYS A 695 6.90 6.97 -6.66
CA CYS A 695 6.53 5.61 -7.08
C CYS A 695 6.62 5.41 -8.60
N THR A 696 7.26 6.33 -9.33
CA THR A 696 7.47 6.28 -10.79
C THR A 696 6.15 6.19 -11.58
N MET A 697 5.12 6.87 -11.07
CA MET A 697 3.78 6.98 -11.64
C MET A 697 3.46 8.44 -12.02
N PRO A 698 4.21 9.07 -12.95
CA PRO A 698 4.04 10.48 -13.29
C PRO A 698 2.69 10.80 -13.94
N ALA A 699 1.98 9.83 -14.53
CA ALA A 699 0.63 10.05 -15.06
C ALA A 699 -0.37 10.39 -13.93
N GLN A 700 -0.34 9.63 -12.84
CA GLN A 700 -1.14 9.90 -11.64
C GLN A 700 -0.67 11.17 -10.91
N ALA A 701 0.64 11.41 -10.88
CA ALA A 701 1.18 12.65 -10.32
C ALA A 701 0.71 13.89 -11.11
N ARG A 702 0.62 13.82 -12.45
CA ARG A 702 0.05 14.87 -13.30
C ARG A 702 -1.38 15.20 -12.90
N ILE A 703 -2.23 14.21 -12.66
CA ILE A 703 -3.61 14.41 -12.22
C ILE A 703 -3.63 15.17 -10.89
N CYS A 704 -2.85 14.73 -9.92
CA CYS A 704 -2.76 15.38 -8.60
C CYS A 704 -2.28 16.84 -8.70
N TYR A 705 -1.23 17.11 -9.48
CA TYR A 705 -0.72 18.48 -9.64
C TYR A 705 -1.66 19.36 -10.46
N GLN A 706 -2.43 18.79 -11.41
CA GLN A 706 -3.46 19.52 -12.12
C GLN A 706 -4.58 19.97 -11.16
N HIS A 707 -5.04 19.10 -10.26
CA HIS A 707 -5.97 19.47 -9.19
C HIS A 707 -5.37 20.54 -8.27
N MET A 708 -4.12 20.39 -7.85
CA MET A 708 -3.41 21.39 -7.05
C MET A 708 -3.40 22.77 -7.72
N VAL A 709 -3.11 22.84 -9.02
CA VAL A 709 -3.11 24.09 -9.79
C VAL A 709 -4.52 24.68 -9.90
N ASN A 710 -5.55 23.86 -10.08
CA ASN A 710 -6.94 24.34 -10.16
C ASN A 710 -7.39 24.95 -8.82
N VAL A 711 -7.01 24.33 -7.70
CA VAL A 711 -7.32 24.80 -6.34
C VAL A 711 -6.46 26.00 -5.94
N ALA A 712 -5.20 26.05 -6.35
CA ALA A 712 -4.24 27.11 -6.03
C ALA A 712 -3.57 27.71 -7.29
N PRO A 713 -4.32 28.46 -8.13
CA PRO A 713 -3.86 28.91 -9.45
C PRO A 713 -2.70 29.92 -9.43
N HIS A 714 -2.42 30.52 -8.27
CA HIS A 714 -1.32 31.46 -8.05
C HIS A 714 -0.15 30.85 -7.25
N SER A 715 -0.13 29.52 -7.08
CA SER A 715 0.97 28.83 -6.41
C SER A 715 2.12 28.54 -7.39
N ALA A 716 3.29 29.12 -7.10
CA ALA A 716 4.53 28.84 -7.83
C ALA A 716 4.94 27.37 -7.68
N ILE A 717 4.76 26.79 -6.49
CA ILE A 717 5.05 25.37 -6.22
C ILE A 717 4.16 24.46 -7.06
N ALA A 718 2.85 24.76 -7.15
CA ALA A 718 1.91 23.97 -7.97
C ALA A 718 2.31 23.98 -9.44
N SER A 719 2.60 25.18 -9.97
CA SER A 719 3.02 25.36 -11.37
C SER A 719 4.35 24.65 -11.66
N ALA A 720 5.33 24.75 -10.75
CA ALA A 720 6.62 24.09 -10.89
C ALA A 720 6.51 22.55 -10.87
N ASN A 721 5.69 22.00 -9.98
CA ASN A 721 5.53 20.55 -9.88
C ASN A 721 4.79 19.97 -11.09
N LEU A 722 3.79 20.70 -11.62
CA LEU A 722 3.14 20.34 -12.87
C LEU A 722 4.12 20.42 -14.06
N ALA A 723 4.96 21.46 -14.14
CA ALA A 723 5.99 21.57 -15.17
C ALA A 723 6.96 20.38 -15.14
N ASN A 724 7.45 20.02 -13.95
CA ASN A 724 8.39 18.90 -13.78
C ASN A 724 7.78 17.58 -14.26
N VAL A 725 6.54 17.26 -13.85
CA VAL A 725 5.91 15.98 -14.22
C VAL A 725 5.55 15.93 -15.71
N LEU A 726 5.19 17.06 -16.33
CA LEU A 726 4.99 17.15 -17.78
C LEU A 726 6.31 16.91 -18.52
N GLY A 727 7.42 17.44 -18.00
CA GLY A 727 8.76 17.15 -18.51
C GLY A 727 9.11 15.67 -18.41
N ASP A 728 8.83 15.02 -17.28
CA ASP A 728 9.04 13.58 -17.08
C ASP A 728 8.24 12.73 -18.09
N LEU A 729 7.04 13.19 -18.46
CA LEU A 729 6.16 12.56 -19.46
C LEU A 729 6.54 12.88 -20.91
N GLY A 730 7.52 13.75 -21.16
CA GLY A 730 7.93 14.17 -22.52
C GLY A 730 7.08 15.29 -23.12
N ASN A 731 6.14 15.88 -22.37
CA ASN A 731 5.33 17.04 -22.81
C ASN A 731 6.13 18.34 -22.65
N ILE A 732 7.24 18.44 -23.38
CA ILE A 732 8.25 19.49 -23.22
C ILE A 732 7.67 20.89 -23.43
N LYS A 733 6.82 21.09 -24.45
CA LYS A 733 6.22 22.39 -24.74
C LYS A 733 5.38 22.92 -23.57
N GLU A 734 4.46 22.11 -23.06
CA GLU A 734 3.62 22.47 -21.91
C GLU A 734 4.48 22.67 -20.65
N ALA A 735 5.51 21.84 -20.43
CA ALA A 735 6.43 22.00 -19.31
C ALA A 735 7.16 23.37 -19.34
N VAL A 736 7.55 23.85 -20.52
CA VAL A 736 8.14 25.21 -20.68
C VAL A 736 7.12 26.29 -20.32
N GLU A 737 5.88 26.20 -20.82
CA GLU A 737 4.82 27.18 -20.53
C GLU A 737 4.51 27.27 -19.03
N TRP A 738 4.48 26.14 -18.33
CA TRP A 738 4.29 26.10 -16.87
C TRP A 738 5.50 26.60 -16.08
N ASN A 739 6.73 26.36 -16.55
CA ASN A 739 7.94 26.96 -15.98
C ASN A 739 7.91 28.49 -16.13
N GLU A 740 7.53 29.03 -17.30
CA GLU A 740 7.39 30.47 -17.51
C GLU A 740 6.34 31.10 -16.58
N ARG A 741 5.21 30.41 -16.36
CA ARG A 741 4.20 30.84 -15.38
C ARG A 741 4.78 30.91 -13.96
N THR A 742 5.57 29.92 -13.58
CA THR A 742 6.26 29.90 -12.28
C THR A 742 7.22 31.08 -12.15
N LEU A 743 8.00 31.37 -13.20
CA LEU A 743 8.96 32.49 -13.21
C LEU A 743 8.31 33.87 -13.25
N LYS A 744 7.08 34.00 -13.76
CA LYS A 744 6.29 35.23 -13.61
C LYS A 744 5.93 35.51 -12.14
N LEU A 745 5.71 34.47 -11.35
CA LEU A 745 5.43 34.58 -9.92
C LEU A 745 6.71 34.78 -9.10
N GLU A 746 7.79 34.09 -9.46
CA GLU A 746 9.08 34.15 -8.77
C GLU A 746 10.25 34.38 -9.75
N PRO A 747 10.50 35.63 -10.20
CA PRO A 747 11.47 35.91 -11.27
C PRO A 747 12.93 35.56 -10.96
N ASN A 748 13.28 35.45 -9.67
CA ASN A 748 14.63 35.15 -9.18
C ASN A 748 14.74 33.72 -8.62
N ASN A 749 13.80 32.83 -8.96
CA ASN A 749 13.92 31.42 -8.58
C ASN A 749 14.88 30.70 -9.52
N PHE A 750 16.18 30.76 -9.21
CA PHE A 750 17.25 30.18 -10.05
C PHE A 750 17.13 28.67 -10.25
N ARG A 751 16.49 27.95 -9.32
CA ARG A 751 16.19 26.53 -9.49
C ARG A 751 15.22 26.30 -10.64
N ILE A 752 14.16 27.10 -10.73
CA ILE A 752 13.18 27.01 -11.82
C ILE A 752 13.79 27.47 -13.14
N LEU A 753 14.65 28.48 -13.13
CA LEU A 753 15.39 28.87 -14.35
C LEU A 753 16.27 27.72 -14.85
N SER A 754 17.03 27.04 -13.97
CA SER A 754 17.79 25.85 -14.35
C SER A 754 16.90 24.71 -14.87
N ASN A 755 15.76 24.44 -14.22
CA ASN A 755 14.79 23.44 -14.70
C ASN A 755 14.26 23.81 -16.09
N GLN A 756 14.02 25.09 -16.36
CA GLN A 756 13.59 25.55 -17.67
C GLN A 756 14.69 25.30 -18.71
N LEU A 757 15.95 25.64 -18.43
CA LEU A 757 17.07 25.38 -19.34
C LEU A 757 17.25 23.89 -19.64
N PHE A 758 17.15 23.04 -18.60
CA PHE A 758 17.15 21.60 -18.77
C PHE A 758 15.96 21.09 -19.59
N THR A 759 14.77 21.69 -19.43
CA THR A 759 13.60 21.36 -20.25
C THR A 759 13.81 21.80 -21.70
N LEU A 760 14.35 22.99 -21.94
CA LEU A 760 14.65 23.51 -23.28
C LEU A 760 15.71 22.67 -24.01
N SER A 761 16.65 22.04 -23.29
CA SER A 761 17.63 21.12 -23.90
C SER A 761 16.98 19.90 -24.58
N GLN A 762 15.72 19.63 -24.25
CA GLN A 762 14.90 18.54 -24.81
C GLN A 762 13.89 19.06 -25.84
N SER A 763 13.83 20.36 -26.10
CA SER A 763 12.88 20.97 -27.04
C SER A 763 13.36 20.85 -28.48
N ALA A 764 12.50 20.35 -29.37
CA ALA A 764 12.78 20.30 -30.81
C ALA A 764 12.56 21.67 -31.49
N ASP A 765 11.84 22.57 -30.82
CA ASP A 765 11.39 23.85 -31.41
C ASP A 765 12.36 25.02 -31.13
N ILE A 766 13.40 24.80 -30.30
CA ILE A 766 14.36 25.85 -29.94
C ILE A 766 15.57 25.84 -30.89
N SER A 767 15.92 27.00 -31.43
CA SER A 767 17.17 27.21 -32.17
C SER A 767 18.39 27.19 -31.24
N ALA A 768 19.56 26.81 -31.76
CA ALA A 768 20.81 26.80 -30.99
C ALA A 768 21.14 28.17 -30.39
N GLU A 769 20.92 29.25 -31.15
CA GLU A 769 21.18 30.64 -30.75
C GLU A 769 20.32 31.00 -29.53
N ARG A 770 19.01 30.78 -29.63
CA ARG A 770 18.08 31.04 -28.53
C ARG A 770 18.35 30.19 -27.29
N PHE A 771 18.80 28.94 -27.48
CA PHE A 771 19.19 28.06 -26.39
C PHE A 771 20.39 28.62 -25.64
N VAL A 772 21.43 29.08 -26.34
CA VAL A 772 22.62 29.72 -25.73
C VAL A 772 22.25 31.05 -25.07
N GLU A 773 21.45 31.90 -25.71
CA GLU A 773 20.97 33.15 -25.13
C GLU A 773 20.26 32.96 -23.78
N ALA A 774 19.46 31.90 -23.65
CA ALA A 774 18.76 31.58 -22.41
C ALA A 774 19.73 31.24 -21.27
N HIS A 775 20.81 30.51 -21.55
CA HIS A 775 21.86 30.22 -20.56
C HIS A 775 22.62 31.49 -20.17
N GLN A 776 23.00 32.31 -21.15
CA GLN A 776 23.65 33.59 -20.87
C GLN A 776 22.74 34.51 -20.04
N ASP A 777 21.43 34.48 -20.27
CA ASP A 777 20.47 35.24 -19.46
C ASP A 777 20.41 34.75 -18.01
N TYR A 778 20.39 33.44 -17.80
CA TYR A 778 20.55 32.85 -16.47
C TYR A 778 21.80 33.37 -15.79
N GLY A 779 22.95 33.30 -16.46
CA GLY A 779 24.22 33.71 -15.86
C GLY A 779 24.24 35.19 -15.51
N ARG A 780 23.74 36.06 -16.39
CA ARG A 780 23.59 37.50 -16.10
C ARG A 780 22.72 37.75 -14.87
N ARG A 781 21.60 37.04 -14.71
CA ARG A 781 20.69 37.21 -13.56
C ARG A 781 21.32 36.73 -12.26
N VAL A 782 21.96 35.55 -12.28
CA VAL A 782 22.66 35.01 -11.11
C VAL A 782 23.80 35.93 -10.69
N GLU A 783 24.64 36.36 -11.63
CA GLU A 783 25.75 37.27 -11.35
C GLU A 783 25.28 38.64 -10.83
N ALA A 784 24.20 39.19 -11.39
CA ALA A 784 23.59 40.41 -10.89
C ALA A 784 23.07 40.25 -9.45
N PHE A 785 22.56 39.08 -9.10
CA PHE A 785 22.11 38.76 -7.75
C PHE A 785 23.28 38.67 -6.77
N VAL A 786 24.33 37.90 -7.10
CA VAL A 786 25.46 37.67 -6.19
C VAL A 786 26.42 38.86 -6.07
N ARG A 787 26.39 39.83 -7.01
CA ARG A 787 27.17 41.09 -6.90
C ARG A 787 26.92 41.89 -5.62
N LYS A 788 25.80 41.64 -4.93
CA LYS A 788 25.45 42.27 -3.66
C LYS A 788 26.19 41.66 -2.46
N ILE A 789 26.82 40.50 -2.65
CA ILE A 789 27.56 39.75 -1.64
C ILE A 789 29.05 40.14 -1.75
N PRO A 790 29.78 40.31 -0.63
CA PRO A 790 31.21 40.64 -0.65
C PRO A 790 32.01 39.64 -1.48
N LYS A 791 32.92 40.15 -2.32
CA LYS A 791 33.81 39.31 -3.14
C LYS A 791 34.81 38.57 -2.25
N LEU A 792 35.01 37.29 -2.55
CA LEU A 792 36.08 36.48 -1.97
C LEU A 792 37.39 36.79 -2.71
N LEU A 793 38.45 37.14 -1.96
CA LEU A 793 39.77 37.38 -2.51
C LEU A 793 40.58 36.08 -2.45
N HIS A 794 41.02 35.58 -3.61
CA HIS A 794 41.80 34.35 -3.67
C HIS A 794 43.16 34.52 -3.00
N THR A 795 43.42 33.74 -1.96
CA THR A 795 44.68 33.73 -1.18
C THR A 795 45.53 32.49 -1.48
N ASN A 796 45.12 31.67 -2.45
CA ASN A 796 45.82 30.44 -2.84
C ASN A 796 47.28 30.73 -3.25
N ILE A 797 48.20 29.87 -2.82
CA ILE A 797 49.64 30.01 -3.10
C ILE A 797 49.89 29.66 -4.57
N LYS A 798 50.37 30.63 -5.34
CA LYS A 798 50.80 30.49 -6.74
C LYS A 798 52.13 29.71 -6.85
N ASN A 799 52.03 28.38 -6.77
CA ASN A 799 53.15 27.47 -6.95
C ASN A 799 52.67 26.27 -7.78
N THR A 800 53.39 25.93 -8.85
CA THR A 800 53.08 24.81 -9.75
C THR A 800 53.55 23.46 -9.23
N ASP A 801 54.51 23.44 -8.30
CA ASP A 801 55.20 22.22 -7.84
C ASP A 801 54.58 21.63 -6.57
N ARG A 802 53.52 22.24 -6.03
CA ARG A 802 52.83 21.75 -4.84
C ARG A 802 51.62 20.88 -5.22
N PRO A 803 51.17 20.00 -4.31
CA PRO A 803 49.91 19.31 -4.49
C PRO A 803 48.74 20.30 -4.62
N LEU A 804 47.83 20.04 -5.56
CA LEU A 804 46.65 20.86 -5.84
C LEU A 804 45.40 20.34 -5.13
N ARG A 805 44.59 21.24 -4.59
CA ARG A 805 43.31 20.89 -3.96
C ARG A 805 42.18 20.96 -4.98
N LEU A 806 41.58 19.81 -5.24
CA LEU A 806 40.46 19.66 -6.17
C LEU A 806 39.16 19.54 -5.37
N GLY A 807 38.22 20.46 -5.59
CA GLY A 807 36.89 20.39 -4.99
C GLY A 807 35.85 19.94 -6.01
N PHE A 808 35.02 18.97 -5.68
CA PHE A 808 33.94 18.49 -6.55
C PHE A 808 32.58 18.76 -5.92
N VAL A 809 31.77 19.60 -6.56
CA VAL A 809 30.43 19.95 -6.09
C VAL A 809 29.41 19.25 -6.97
N SER A 810 28.55 18.43 -6.37
CA SER A 810 27.58 17.67 -7.14
C SER A 810 26.32 17.34 -6.36
N GLY A 811 25.18 17.45 -7.06
CA GLY A 811 23.91 16.89 -6.63
C GLY A 811 23.88 15.35 -6.66
N ASP A 812 24.85 14.70 -7.30
CA ASP A 812 24.70 13.33 -7.81
C ASP A 812 25.73 12.32 -7.27
N LEU A 813 26.34 12.58 -6.11
CA LEU A 813 27.30 11.67 -5.46
C LEU A 813 26.62 10.54 -4.68
N TYR A 814 25.75 9.79 -5.36
CA TYR A 814 25.04 8.60 -4.88
C TYR A 814 24.89 7.61 -6.05
N ASP A 815 24.04 6.59 -5.98
CA ASP A 815 23.72 5.67 -7.08
C ASP A 815 23.02 6.42 -8.23
N HIS A 816 23.85 7.12 -9.01
CA HIS A 816 23.48 7.98 -10.11
C HIS A 816 24.54 7.90 -11.22
N ALA A 817 24.18 8.31 -12.44
CA ALA A 817 25.05 8.24 -13.61
C ALA A 817 26.41 8.95 -13.41
N VAL A 818 26.42 10.13 -12.78
CA VAL A 818 27.65 10.91 -12.52
C VAL A 818 28.69 10.09 -11.73
N ALA A 819 28.26 9.32 -10.73
CA ALA A 819 29.17 8.50 -9.94
C ALA A 819 29.94 7.47 -10.80
N ASN A 820 29.33 6.94 -11.86
CA ASN A 820 29.97 5.97 -12.75
C ASN A 820 31.12 6.56 -13.58
N PHE A 821 31.13 7.89 -13.77
CA PHE A 821 32.20 8.59 -14.48
C PHE A 821 33.28 9.13 -13.55
N ILE A 822 32.91 9.52 -12.33
CA ILE A 822 33.82 10.17 -11.37
C ILE A 822 34.56 9.16 -10.50
N GLU A 823 33.91 8.08 -10.07
CA GLU A 823 34.54 7.05 -9.25
C GLU A 823 35.82 6.47 -9.88
N PRO A 824 35.87 6.13 -11.18
CA PRO A 824 37.10 5.63 -11.80
C PRO A 824 38.23 6.65 -11.76
N ILE A 825 37.93 7.93 -11.85
CA ILE A 825 38.93 9.00 -11.84
C ILE A 825 39.51 9.15 -10.44
N TRP A 826 38.66 9.23 -9.41
CA TRP A 826 39.10 9.31 -8.02
C TRP A 826 39.86 8.07 -7.54
N GLN A 827 39.63 6.92 -8.18
CA GLN A 827 40.39 5.70 -7.93
C GLN A 827 41.82 5.78 -8.45
N HIS A 828 42.06 6.41 -9.61
CA HIS A 828 43.35 6.37 -10.31
C HIS A 828 44.17 7.66 -10.22
N ILE A 829 43.56 8.78 -9.82
CA ILE A 829 44.25 10.07 -9.76
C ILE A 829 45.40 10.04 -8.76
N ASP A 830 46.53 10.66 -9.12
CA ASP A 830 47.73 10.71 -8.31
C ASP A 830 47.50 11.52 -7.02
N LYS A 831 47.28 10.80 -5.92
CA LYS A 831 47.04 11.38 -4.59
C LYS A 831 48.28 12.04 -3.98
N THR A 832 49.46 11.93 -4.60
CA THR A 832 50.65 12.68 -4.21
C THR A 832 50.66 14.10 -4.81
N SER A 833 50.07 14.26 -5.99
CA SER A 833 49.95 15.55 -6.69
C SER A 833 48.59 16.24 -6.48
N PHE A 834 47.56 15.51 -6.05
CA PHE A 834 46.21 16.05 -5.87
C PHE A 834 45.54 15.63 -4.56
N GLU A 835 44.89 16.58 -3.90
CA GLU A 835 44.02 16.36 -2.74
C GLU A 835 42.55 16.55 -3.14
N ILE A 836 41.71 15.53 -2.94
CA ILE A 836 40.30 15.55 -3.38
C ILE A 836 39.37 15.92 -2.24
N TYR A 837 38.49 16.88 -2.49
CA TYR A 837 37.40 17.32 -1.61
C TYR A 837 36.07 17.10 -2.32
N ALA A 838 35.07 16.55 -1.63
CA ALA A 838 33.73 16.36 -2.18
C ALA A 838 32.69 17.17 -1.39
N TYR A 839 31.89 17.96 -2.10
CA TYR A 839 30.79 18.75 -1.56
C TYR A 839 29.47 18.19 -2.09
N GLN A 840 28.80 17.40 -1.26
CA GLN A 840 27.59 16.71 -1.63
C GLN A 840 26.38 17.66 -1.48
N ALA A 841 25.81 18.10 -2.60
CA ALA A 841 24.70 19.07 -2.62
C ALA A 841 23.31 18.44 -2.47
N SER A 842 23.22 17.11 -2.55
CA SER A 842 22.00 16.33 -2.32
C SER A 842 21.94 15.75 -0.91
N PRO A 843 20.74 15.55 -0.33
CA PRO A 843 20.56 14.88 0.96
C PRO A 843 20.62 13.34 0.89
N VAL A 844 20.80 12.74 -0.30
CA VAL A 844 20.74 11.28 -0.49
C VAL A 844 22.04 10.60 -0.05
N HIS A 845 21.96 9.59 0.82
CA HIS A 845 23.11 8.81 1.27
C HIS A 845 22.85 7.31 1.10
N ASP A 846 23.63 6.65 0.25
CA ASP A 846 23.54 5.23 -0.06
C ASP A 846 24.91 4.52 -0.06
N ASN A 847 24.94 3.27 -0.52
CA ASN A 847 26.16 2.47 -0.59
C ASN A 847 27.21 3.06 -1.55
N VAL A 848 26.80 3.75 -2.62
CA VAL A 848 27.72 4.41 -3.56
C VAL A 848 28.35 5.64 -2.90
N SER A 849 27.54 6.48 -2.25
CA SER A 849 28.06 7.65 -1.51
C SER A 849 29.08 7.24 -0.43
N ARG A 850 28.83 6.14 0.29
CA ARG A 850 29.75 5.59 1.29
C ARG A 850 31.07 5.11 0.68
N ARG A 851 31.02 4.48 -0.50
CA ARG A 851 32.20 4.05 -1.24
C ARG A 851 32.99 5.24 -1.77
N LEU A 852 32.31 6.21 -2.38
CA LEU A 852 32.89 7.45 -2.90
C LEU A 852 33.65 8.23 -1.83
N ARG A 853 33.10 8.30 -0.61
CA ARG A 853 33.74 8.94 0.55
C ARG A 853 35.11 8.35 0.87
N GLY A 854 35.38 7.08 0.55
CA GLY A 854 36.67 6.45 0.78
C GLY A 854 37.80 6.93 -0.13
N TYR A 855 37.50 7.67 -1.22
CA TYR A 855 38.53 8.16 -2.14
C TYR A 855 39.03 9.57 -1.82
N VAL A 856 38.27 10.34 -1.04
CA VAL A 856 38.48 11.78 -0.85
C VAL A 856 39.14 12.09 0.49
N LYS A 857 39.85 13.21 0.57
CA LYS A 857 40.46 13.74 1.80
C LYS A 857 39.38 14.24 2.77
N GLU A 858 38.36 14.90 2.24
CA GLU A 858 37.26 15.47 3.01
C GLU A 858 35.93 15.33 2.26
N TRP A 859 34.87 14.99 2.99
CA TRP A 859 33.50 14.88 2.48
C TRP A 859 32.58 15.83 3.24
N VAL A 860 32.10 16.87 2.56
CA VAL A 860 31.28 17.93 3.13
C VAL A 860 29.80 17.71 2.75
N PRO A 861 28.91 17.49 3.72
CA PRO A 861 27.47 17.48 3.47
C PRO A 861 26.99 18.92 3.24
N ALA A 862 26.86 19.32 1.97
CA ALA A 862 26.55 20.68 1.54
C ALA A 862 25.06 20.92 1.24
N SER A 863 24.21 19.90 1.38
CA SER A 863 22.78 20.00 1.05
C SER A 863 22.01 20.99 1.93
N THR A 864 22.41 21.18 3.18
CA THR A 864 21.77 22.10 4.14
C THR A 864 22.41 23.49 4.19
N MET A 865 23.53 23.70 3.48
CA MET A 865 24.22 24.99 3.45
C MET A 865 23.55 25.96 2.46
N SER A 866 23.55 27.25 2.80
CA SER A 866 23.28 28.31 1.83
C SER A 866 24.43 28.41 0.84
N ASP A 867 24.20 29.03 -0.32
CA ASP A 867 25.23 29.20 -1.34
C ASP A 867 26.41 30.06 -0.82
N GLU A 868 26.15 31.05 0.04
CA GLU A 868 27.18 31.86 0.69
C GLU A 868 27.99 31.08 1.72
N ALA A 869 27.32 30.27 2.56
CA ALA A 869 27.99 29.44 3.54
C ALA A 869 28.87 28.37 2.87
N LEU A 870 28.37 27.76 1.80
CA LEU A 870 29.13 26.81 0.99
C LEU A 870 30.33 27.47 0.30
N ALA A 871 30.15 28.66 -0.29
CA ALA A 871 31.25 29.42 -0.89
C ALA A 871 32.33 29.76 0.15
N ALA A 872 31.94 30.22 1.34
CA ALA A 872 32.86 30.52 2.43
C ALA A 872 33.62 29.27 2.91
N ARG A 873 32.93 28.12 3.01
CA ARG A 873 33.56 26.83 3.35
C ARG A 873 34.59 26.41 2.30
N ILE A 874 34.22 26.43 1.02
CA ILE A 874 35.13 26.09 -0.10
C ILE A 874 36.35 27.01 -0.12
N HIS A 875 36.14 28.31 0.12
CA HIS A 875 37.21 29.28 0.20
C HIS A 875 38.15 29.01 1.39
N ALA A 876 37.59 28.67 2.55
CA ALA A 876 38.37 28.31 3.74
C ALA A 876 39.15 26.99 3.58
N ASP A 877 38.61 26.03 2.83
CA ASP A 877 39.31 24.80 2.45
C ASP A 877 40.48 25.07 1.46
N ALA A 878 40.56 26.31 0.93
CA ALA A 878 41.53 26.78 -0.05
C ALA A 878 41.62 25.86 -1.28
N ILE A 879 40.44 25.52 -1.83
CA ILE A 879 40.33 24.77 -3.08
C ILE A 879 40.98 25.56 -4.21
N ASP A 880 41.81 24.89 -5.02
CA ASP A 880 42.52 25.47 -6.16
C ASP A 880 41.69 25.38 -7.44
N ILE A 881 41.15 24.19 -7.71
CA ILE A 881 40.31 23.92 -8.88
C ILE A 881 38.99 23.33 -8.39
N LEU A 882 37.89 24.03 -8.67
CA LEU A 882 36.54 23.65 -8.24
C LEU A 882 35.70 23.16 -9.42
N PHE A 883 35.21 21.93 -9.32
CA PHE A 883 34.39 21.26 -10.33
C PHE A 883 32.90 21.38 -10.01
N ASP A 884 32.14 21.90 -10.97
CA ASP A 884 30.70 21.70 -11.07
C ASP A 884 30.42 20.39 -11.84
N LEU A 885 29.74 19.45 -11.19
CA LEU A 885 29.32 18.19 -11.82
C LEU A 885 27.81 18.08 -12.05
N SER A 886 27.07 19.18 -11.89
CA SER A 886 25.60 19.18 -12.03
C SER A 886 25.12 20.07 -13.17
N GLY A 887 25.76 21.23 -13.39
CA GLY A 887 25.26 22.23 -14.34
C GLY A 887 23.82 22.63 -14.01
N HIS A 888 22.91 22.58 -14.98
CA HIS A 888 21.50 22.94 -14.78
C HIS A 888 20.60 21.79 -14.32
N THR A 889 21.15 20.67 -13.84
CA THR A 889 20.37 19.55 -13.30
C THR A 889 20.03 19.72 -11.80
N GLY A 890 19.39 18.72 -11.21
CA GLY A 890 18.90 18.77 -9.82
C GLY A 890 20.00 19.02 -8.79
N HIS A 891 19.66 19.75 -7.72
CA HIS A 891 20.59 20.08 -6.62
C HIS A 891 21.89 20.78 -7.03
N ASN A 892 21.94 21.42 -8.21
CA ASN A 892 23.09 22.22 -8.60
C ASN A 892 23.33 23.41 -7.65
N ARG A 893 24.55 23.95 -7.72
CA ARG A 893 25.02 25.07 -6.89
C ARG A 893 25.60 26.21 -7.74
N LEU A 894 25.06 26.44 -8.92
CA LEU A 894 25.56 27.48 -9.84
C LEU A 894 25.60 28.90 -9.24
N PRO A 895 24.64 29.35 -8.41
CA PRO A 895 24.78 30.62 -7.70
C PRO A 895 25.97 30.69 -6.74
N MET A 896 26.35 29.56 -6.13
CA MET A 896 27.58 29.47 -5.33
C MET A 896 28.83 29.62 -6.22
N PHE A 897 28.87 28.98 -7.39
CA PHE A 897 29.97 29.16 -8.35
C PHE A 897 30.10 30.62 -8.84
N ALA A 898 28.99 31.36 -8.93
CA ALA A 898 29.02 32.78 -9.29
C ALA A 898 29.72 33.67 -8.24
N LEU A 899 29.83 33.22 -6.98
CA LEU A 899 30.62 33.88 -5.93
C LEU A 899 32.13 33.67 -6.12
N LYS A 900 32.53 32.77 -7.02
CA LYS A 900 33.90 32.41 -7.38
C LYS A 900 34.80 32.10 -6.15
N PRO A 901 34.43 31.12 -5.29
CA PRO A 901 35.20 30.81 -4.07
C PRO A 901 36.58 30.19 -4.33
N ALA A 902 36.77 29.56 -5.50
CA ALA A 902 38.05 29.04 -5.95
C ALA A 902 38.60 29.86 -7.14
N PRO A 903 39.93 29.94 -7.31
CA PRO A 903 40.54 30.72 -8.37
C PRO A 903 40.25 30.17 -9.78
N VAL A 904 40.19 28.84 -9.92
CA VAL A 904 39.85 28.16 -11.17
C VAL A 904 38.58 27.34 -10.96
N GLN A 905 37.59 27.52 -11.83
CA GLN A 905 36.33 26.76 -11.80
C GLN A 905 36.08 26.06 -13.14
N VAL A 906 35.65 24.79 -13.06
CA VAL A 906 35.45 23.92 -14.22
C VAL A 906 34.06 23.29 -14.16
N SER A 907 33.28 23.38 -15.22
CA SER A 907 32.05 22.58 -15.37
C SER A 907 32.35 21.31 -16.16
N TRP A 908 31.81 20.18 -15.70
CA TRP A 908 32.04 18.88 -16.31
C TRP A 908 30.87 17.91 -16.12
N ILE A 909 30.57 17.17 -17.17
CA ILE A 909 29.81 15.90 -17.28
C ILE A 909 28.32 15.87 -16.90
N GLY A 910 27.87 16.62 -15.90
CA GLY A 910 26.48 16.53 -15.39
C GLY A 910 25.41 17.11 -16.32
N TYR A 911 25.79 18.10 -17.13
CA TYR A 911 24.87 18.84 -18.00
C TYR A 911 25.52 19.10 -19.37
N PRO A 912 24.90 18.70 -20.50
CA PRO A 912 25.52 18.78 -21.82
C PRO A 912 25.28 20.16 -22.47
N ALA A 913 25.67 21.24 -21.80
CA ALA A 913 25.66 22.60 -22.32
C ALA A 913 26.40 23.56 -21.35
N THR A 914 26.61 24.80 -21.77
CA THR A 914 27.18 25.86 -20.93
C THR A 914 26.39 26.08 -19.64
N THR A 915 27.07 26.52 -18.58
CA THR A 915 26.43 27.03 -17.34
C THR A 915 25.89 28.45 -17.51
N GLY A 916 26.32 29.15 -18.57
CA GLY A 916 26.00 30.56 -18.82
C GLY A 916 26.73 31.55 -17.90
N LEU A 917 27.48 31.08 -16.90
CA LEU A 917 28.22 31.93 -15.97
C LEU A 917 29.54 32.39 -16.61
N THR A 918 29.89 33.66 -16.42
CA THR A 918 31.23 34.19 -16.73
C THR A 918 32.22 33.91 -15.61
N ALA A 919 31.73 33.58 -14.42
CA ALA A 919 32.54 33.12 -13.30
C ALA A 919 33.10 31.69 -13.48
N MET A 920 32.52 30.89 -14.38
CA MET A 920 33.01 29.55 -14.72
C MET A 920 34.11 29.66 -15.77
N ASP A 921 35.33 29.18 -15.47
CA ASP A 921 36.49 29.43 -16.32
C ASP A 921 36.58 28.46 -17.49
N TYR A 922 36.32 27.17 -17.21
CA TYR A 922 36.48 26.11 -18.20
C TYR A 922 35.25 25.19 -18.26
N TYR A 923 35.00 24.64 -19.45
CA TYR A 923 34.14 23.49 -19.65
C TYR A 923 35.03 22.34 -20.17
N LEU A 924 35.09 21.25 -19.41
CA LEU A 924 35.94 20.11 -19.73
C LEU A 924 35.25 19.22 -20.78
N SER A 925 35.89 19.03 -21.93
CA SER A 925 35.29 18.37 -23.09
C SER A 925 36.31 17.64 -23.97
N ASP A 926 35.88 17.17 -25.14
CA ASP A 926 36.73 16.59 -26.18
C ASP A 926 36.28 17.03 -27.58
N ASN A 927 37.16 16.81 -28.56
CA ASN A 927 36.95 17.23 -29.95
C ASN A 927 35.81 16.50 -30.67
N HIS A 928 35.34 15.35 -30.16
CA HIS A 928 34.20 14.65 -30.74
C HIS A 928 32.88 15.22 -30.22
N PHE A 929 32.84 15.58 -28.93
CA PHE A 929 31.68 16.14 -28.25
C PHE A 929 31.43 17.61 -28.62
N ALA A 930 32.41 18.49 -28.38
CA ALA A 930 32.31 19.93 -28.62
C ALA A 930 33.46 20.45 -29.49
N PRO A 931 33.56 20.05 -30.77
CA PRO A 931 34.58 20.57 -31.67
C PRO A 931 34.55 22.11 -31.73
N PRO A 932 35.65 22.82 -31.43
CA PRO A 932 35.65 24.28 -31.27
C PRO A 932 35.11 25.04 -32.47
N ALA A 933 35.46 24.60 -33.69
CA ALA A 933 35.02 25.22 -34.93
C ALA A 933 33.49 25.30 -35.09
N LEU A 934 32.74 24.45 -34.37
CA LEU A 934 31.29 24.40 -34.45
C LEU A 934 30.60 24.92 -33.18
N PHE A 935 31.26 24.84 -32.03
CA PHE A 935 30.59 24.99 -30.73
C PHE A 935 31.23 25.98 -29.76
N GLU A 936 32.42 26.52 -30.03
CA GLU A 936 33.09 27.43 -29.08
C GLU A 936 32.22 28.67 -28.74
N ASN A 937 31.42 29.16 -29.68
CA ASN A 937 30.48 30.27 -29.46
C ASN A 937 29.24 29.90 -28.61
N GLN A 938 29.01 28.62 -28.32
CA GLN A 938 27.90 28.15 -27.49
C GLN A 938 28.26 28.08 -26.00
N PHE A 939 29.52 28.35 -25.63
CA PHE A 939 30.00 28.33 -24.25
C PHE A 939 30.39 29.72 -23.77
N THR A 940 30.02 30.05 -22.53
CA THR A 940 30.62 31.19 -21.82
C THR A 940 31.99 30.83 -21.27
N GLU A 941 32.18 29.57 -20.94
CA GLU A 941 33.43 28.96 -20.49
C GLU A 941 34.45 28.82 -21.65
N LYS A 942 35.73 28.62 -21.30
CA LYS A 942 36.75 28.20 -22.26
C LYS A 942 36.80 26.67 -22.37
N LEU A 943 37.00 26.17 -23.58
CA LEU A 943 37.04 24.72 -23.81
C LEU A 943 38.41 24.18 -23.41
N ALA A 944 38.42 23.26 -22.43
CA ALA A 944 39.57 22.44 -22.09
C ALA A 944 39.36 21.06 -22.73
N LEU A 945 40.03 20.83 -23.86
CA LEU A 945 39.80 19.66 -24.71
C LEU A 945 40.78 18.55 -24.35
N MET A 946 40.24 17.43 -23.86
CA MET A 946 40.97 16.19 -23.65
C MET A 946 40.79 15.27 -24.87
N PRO A 947 41.66 14.28 -25.08
CA PRO A 947 41.44 13.28 -26.14
C PRO A 947 40.11 12.53 -25.98
N ILE A 948 39.74 12.21 -24.73
CA ILE A 948 38.45 11.61 -24.34
C ILE A 948 38.07 12.20 -22.99
N SER A 949 36.87 12.77 -22.87
CA SER A 949 36.49 13.53 -21.67
C SER A 949 35.71 12.76 -20.60
N ALA A 950 35.50 11.45 -20.76
CA ALA A 950 34.73 10.63 -19.82
C ALA A 950 35.22 9.17 -19.79
N ALA A 951 35.34 8.61 -18.59
CA ALA A 951 35.61 7.18 -18.39
C ALA A 951 34.30 6.41 -18.24
N PHE A 952 34.18 5.23 -18.86
CA PHE A 952 33.01 4.36 -18.68
C PHE A 952 33.35 3.17 -17.79
N LYS A 953 32.74 3.10 -16.60
CA LYS A 953 32.82 1.94 -15.72
C LYS A 953 31.67 0.97 -16.03
N PRO A 954 31.93 -0.18 -16.67
CA PRO A 954 30.90 -1.18 -16.89
C PRO A 954 30.45 -1.82 -15.56
N TRP A 955 29.26 -2.39 -15.55
CA TRP A 955 28.81 -3.16 -14.40
C TRP A 955 29.67 -4.44 -14.26
N PRO A 956 30.28 -4.71 -13.09
CA PRO A 956 31.29 -5.78 -12.95
C PRO A 956 30.82 -7.17 -13.38
N ASN A 957 29.54 -7.48 -13.18
CA ASN A 957 28.96 -8.80 -13.47
C ASN A 957 28.11 -8.78 -14.76
N SER A 958 28.42 -7.89 -15.71
CA SER A 958 27.69 -7.77 -16.98
C SER A 958 27.53 -9.14 -17.66
N PRO A 959 26.32 -9.50 -18.15
CA PRO A 959 26.12 -10.77 -18.85
C PRO A 959 27.03 -10.91 -20.07
N GLU A 960 27.41 -12.11 -20.49
CA GLU A 960 28.17 -12.30 -21.73
C GLU A 960 27.43 -11.76 -22.97
N VAL A 961 28.17 -11.34 -23.99
CA VAL A 961 27.57 -10.92 -25.26
C VAL A 961 27.07 -12.17 -26.00
N ASN A 962 25.77 -12.25 -26.28
CA ASN A 962 25.21 -13.35 -27.06
C ASN A 962 25.36 -13.10 -28.58
N GLY A 963 25.08 -14.12 -29.39
CA GLY A 963 24.96 -13.97 -30.85
C GLY A 963 23.86 -12.98 -31.26
N LEU A 964 23.92 -12.48 -32.50
CA LEU A 964 22.94 -11.52 -33.02
C LEU A 964 21.53 -12.16 -33.08
N PRO A 965 20.51 -11.60 -32.41
CA PRO A 965 19.16 -12.19 -32.35
C PRO A 965 18.52 -12.47 -33.71
N ALA A 966 18.67 -11.55 -34.68
CA ALA A 966 18.12 -11.67 -36.04
C ALA A 966 18.63 -12.90 -36.81
N MET A 967 19.74 -13.53 -36.38
CA MET A 967 20.22 -14.79 -36.97
C MET A 967 19.36 -16.01 -36.58
N SER A 968 18.58 -15.88 -35.51
CA SER A 968 17.78 -16.96 -34.93
C SER A 968 16.28 -16.66 -34.86
N ASN A 969 15.92 -15.37 -34.86
CA ASN A 969 14.55 -14.90 -34.83
C ASN A 969 14.01 -14.68 -36.25
N PRO A 970 12.70 -14.83 -36.49
CA PRO A 970 12.07 -14.53 -37.78
C PRO A 970 11.90 -13.03 -38.05
N TYR A 971 12.45 -12.15 -37.22
CA TYR A 971 12.32 -10.70 -37.30
C TYR A 971 13.56 -9.99 -36.77
N PHE A 972 13.79 -8.77 -37.27
CA PHE A 972 14.78 -7.84 -36.77
C PHE A 972 14.20 -7.01 -35.63
N THR A 973 14.96 -6.76 -34.56
CA THR A 973 14.49 -5.99 -33.39
C THR A 973 15.26 -4.68 -33.26
N PHE A 974 14.57 -3.58 -33.58
CA PHE A 974 15.00 -2.24 -33.19
C PHE A 974 14.64 -2.00 -31.73
N ALA A 975 15.41 -1.18 -31.02
CA ALA A 975 15.04 -0.81 -29.65
C ALA A 975 15.49 0.58 -29.25
N SER A 976 14.87 1.11 -28.20
CA SER A 976 15.42 2.22 -27.43
C SER A 976 15.21 2.01 -25.94
N PHE A 977 16.23 2.30 -25.15
CA PHE A 977 16.16 2.25 -23.68
C PHE A 977 16.37 3.64 -23.05
N ASN A 978 16.15 4.69 -23.84
CA ASN A 978 16.14 6.06 -23.34
C ASN A 978 14.89 6.31 -22.47
N ARG A 979 15.01 7.27 -21.53
CA ARG A 979 13.89 7.70 -20.69
C ARG A 979 12.80 8.40 -21.51
N MET A 980 11.56 8.35 -21.02
CA MET A 980 10.37 8.88 -21.74
C MET A 980 10.44 10.38 -22.03
N SER A 981 11.08 11.16 -21.15
CA SER A 981 11.28 12.59 -21.37
C SER A 981 12.02 12.94 -22.68
N LYS A 982 12.76 11.98 -23.27
CA LYS A 982 13.50 12.17 -24.53
C LYS A 982 12.72 11.75 -25.79
N ILE A 983 11.51 11.20 -25.65
CA ILE A 983 10.74 10.61 -26.75
C ILE A 983 9.51 11.48 -27.03
N GLY A 984 9.68 12.47 -27.90
CA GLY A 984 8.59 13.31 -28.41
C GLY A 984 7.90 12.70 -29.64
N ASP A 985 6.82 13.35 -30.10
CA ASP A 985 6.05 12.91 -31.27
C ASP A 985 6.91 12.73 -32.53
N GLU A 986 7.88 13.62 -32.76
CA GLU A 986 8.79 13.51 -33.91
C GLU A 986 9.65 12.23 -33.87
N VAL A 987 10.07 11.80 -32.68
CA VAL A 987 10.83 10.55 -32.51
C VAL A 987 9.94 9.35 -32.81
N TYR A 988 8.71 9.32 -32.27
CA TYR A 988 7.74 8.27 -32.58
C TYR A 988 7.45 8.18 -34.09
N ARG A 989 7.27 9.32 -34.74
CA ARG A 989 7.03 9.42 -36.19
C ARG A 989 8.18 8.82 -37.00
N GLN A 990 9.44 9.15 -36.69
CA GLN A 990 10.57 8.61 -37.44
C GLN A 990 10.79 7.11 -37.17
N TRP A 991 10.59 6.65 -35.93
CA TRP A 991 10.65 5.21 -35.63
C TRP A 991 9.54 4.44 -36.33
N ALA A 992 8.33 4.98 -36.41
CA ALA A 992 7.25 4.37 -37.19
C ALA A 992 7.62 4.24 -38.68
N ARG A 993 8.21 5.27 -39.29
CA ARG A 993 8.71 5.20 -40.68
C ARG A 993 9.75 4.09 -40.89
N ILE A 994 10.63 3.85 -39.92
CA ILE A 994 11.59 2.74 -39.98
C ILE A 994 10.88 1.39 -39.91
N LEU A 995 9.89 1.24 -39.03
CA LEU A 995 9.12 0.01 -38.87
C LEU A 995 8.23 -0.31 -40.08
N ASP A 996 7.69 0.71 -40.74
CA ASP A 996 6.96 0.56 -42.00
C ASP A 996 7.88 0.11 -43.14
N ALA A 997 9.09 0.66 -43.21
CA ALA A 997 10.07 0.28 -44.22
C ALA A 997 10.66 -1.12 -44.01
N VAL A 998 10.55 -1.68 -42.79
CA VAL A 998 11.00 -3.05 -42.45
C VAL A 998 9.82 -3.84 -41.85
N PRO A 999 8.88 -4.36 -42.67
CA PRO A 999 7.56 -4.80 -42.23
C PRO A 999 7.53 -5.97 -41.22
N THR A 1000 8.58 -6.79 -41.16
CA THR A 1000 8.67 -7.89 -40.20
C THR A 1000 9.31 -7.50 -38.87
N SER A 1001 9.93 -6.32 -38.79
CA SER A 1001 10.70 -5.91 -37.62
C SER A 1001 9.83 -5.66 -36.39
N LYS A 1002 10.41 -5.76 -35.18
CA LYS A 1002 9.75 -5.34 -33.93
C LYS A 1002 10.48 -4.17 -33.32
N PHE A 1003 9.76 -3.41 -32.49
CA PHE A 1003 10.32 -2.31 -31.72
C PHE A 1003 10.24 -2.58 -30.23
N MET A 1004 11.39 -2.69 -29.57
CA MET A 1004 11.46 -2.82 -28.12
C MET A 1004 11.67 -1.47 -27.44
N LEU A 1005 10.79 -1.10 -26.52
CA LEU A 1005 10.93 0.10 -25.71
C LEU A 1005 11.04 -0.29 -24.23
N GLY A 1006 12.12 0.16 -23.58
CA GLY A 1006 12.33 -0.05 -22.14
C GLY A 1006 11.71 1.05 -21.28
N ASN A 1007 11.59 0.78 -19.98
CA ASN A 1007 11.06 1.72 -18.99
C ASN A 1007 9.59 2.15 -19.24
N VAL A 1008 8.76 1.22 -19.73
CA VAL A 1008 7.34 1.43 -20.01
C VAL A 1008 6.49 0.70 -18.96
N TYR A 1009 6.10 1.41 -17.90
CA TYR A 1009 5.22 0.90 -16.84
C TYR A 1009 3.73 0.98 -17.24
N ASP A 1010 2.87 0.24 -16.54
CA ASP A 1010 1.45 0.06 -16.90
C ASP A 1010 0.67 1.37 -17.13
N GLY A 1011 0.97 2.41 -16.34
CA GLY A 1011 0.32 3.72 -16.45
C GLY A 1011 0.56 4.45 -17.78
N ILE A 1012 1.63 4.13 -18.52
CA ILE A 1012 1.95 4.76 -19.82
C ILE A 1012 1.91 3.80 -21.00
N ARG A 1013 1.76 2.49 -20.76
CA ARG A 1013 1.74 1.47 -21.81
C ARG A 1013 0.66 1.75 -22.87
N LYS A 1014 -0.53 2.18 -22.45
CA LYS A 1014 -1.62 2.60 -23.34
C LYS A 1014 -1.25 3.83 -24.16
N GLU A 1015 -0.65 4.83 -23.52
CA GLU A 1015 -0.23 6.08 -24.17
C GLU A 1015 0.85 5.80 -25.23
N VAL A 1016 1.90 5.07 -24.88
CA VAL A 1016 2.97 4.67 -25.82
C VAL A 1016 2.39 3.90 -27.02
N THR A 1017 1.50 2.95 -26.77
CA THR A 1017 0.83 2.18 -27.83
C THR A 1017 0.00 3.10 -28.73
N ALA A 1018 -0.72 4.05 -28.14
CA ALA A 1018 -1.50 5.04 -28.89
C ALA A 1018 -0.60 5.96 -29.74
N GLN A 1019 0.56 6.39 -29.23
CA GLN A 1019 1.50 7.24 -29.98
C GLN A 1019 2.06 6.53 -31.21
N PHE A 1020 2.47 5.26 -31.10
CA PHE A 1020 2.84 4.45 -32.27
C PHE A 1020 1.65 4.22 -33.22
N GLY A 1021 0.46 3.97 -32.67
CA GLY A 1021 -0.76 3.78 -33.45
C GLY A 1021 -1.18 4.99 -34.27
N LYS A 1022 -0.95 6.24 -33.78
CA LYS A 1022 -1.16 7.47 -34.55
C LYS A 1022 -0.35 7.51 -35.84
N HIS A 1023 0.80 6.83 -35.86
CA HIS A 1023 1.70 6.75 -37.00
C HIS A 1023 1.62 5.39 -37.73
N GLY A 1024 0.54 4.62 -37.51
CA GLY A 1024 0.24 3.40 -38.29
C GLY A 1024 0.81 2.09 -37.75
N ILE A 1025 1.48 2.09 -36.59
CA ILE A 1025 2.13 0.89 -36.03
C ILE A 1025 1.25 0.23 -34.96
N GLY A 1026 0.84 -1.02 -35.20
CA GLY A 1026 0.00 -1.80 -34.29
C GLY A 1026 0.76 -2.38 -33.08
N PRO A 1027 0.05 -2.72 -31.98
CA PRO A 1027 0.65 -3.24 -30.75
C PRO A 1027 1.42 -4.56 -30.94
N GLU A 1028 1.09 -5.36 -31.95
CA GLU A 1028 1.78 -6.61 -32.29
C GLU A 1028 3.23 -6.43 -32.75
N ARG A 1029 3.59 -5.22 -33.20
CA ARG A 1029 4.96 -4.82 -33.58
C ARG A 1029 5.77 -4.31 -32.39
N LEU A 1030 5.16 -4.11 -31.22
CA LEU A 1030 5.78 -3.47 -30.06
C LEU A 1030 6.12 -4.48 -28.95
N ILE A 1031 7.31 -4.33 -28.36
CA ILE A 1031 7.76 -5.07 -27.19
C ILE A 1031 8.03 -4.06 -26.06
N LEU A 1032 7.05 -3.84 -25.21
CA LEU A 1032 7.11 -2.83 -24.15
C LEU A 1032 7.55 -3.47 -22.83
N LYS A 1033 8.74 -3.11 -22.33
CA LYS A 1033 9.36 -3.68 -21.13
C LYS A 1033 9.32 -2.68 -19.97
N ASP A 1034 9.00 -3.18 -18.78
CA ASP A 1034 9.01 -2.38 -17.55
C ASP A 1034 10.43 -1.95 -17.16
N ARG A 1035 10.54 -1.11 -16.13
CA ARG A 1035 11.83 -0.74 -15.55
C ARG A 1035 12.48 -1.96 -14.91
N ALA A 1036 13.74 -2.22 -15.26
CA ALA A 1036 14.48 -3.41 -14.84
C ALA A 1036 15.63 -3.06 -13.89
N THR A 1037 16.08 -4.03 -13.09
CA THR A 1037 17.36 -3.94 -12.38
C THR A 1037 18.51 -3.86 -13.39
N ILE A 1038 19.70 -3.34 -13.03
CA ILE A 1038 20.84 -3.27 -13.97
C ILE A 1038 21.16 -4.63 -14.64
N PRO A 1039 21.24 -5.78 -13.93
CA PRO A 1039 21.47 -7.07 -14.57
C PRO A 1039 20.40 -7.43 -15.61
N ASP A 1040 19.13 -7.23 -15.27
CA ASP A 1040 18.00 -7.57 -16.15
C ASP A 1040 17.93 -6.60 -17.34
N TYR A 1041 18.18 -5.31 -17.10
CA TYR A 1041 18.31 -4.27 -18.11
C TYR A 1041 19.41 -4.60 -19.13
N LEU A 1042 20.60 -5.01 -18.66
CA LEU A 1042 21.67 -5.43 -19.57
C LEU A 1042 21.27 -6.67 -20.37
N ARG A 1043 20.56 -7.63 -19.75
CA ARG A 1043 20.05 -8.82 -20.44
C ARG A 1043 18.97 -8.51 -21.50
N LEU A 1044 18.25 -7.39 -21.41
CA LEU A 1044 17.32 -6.98 -22.48
C LEU A 1044 18.04 -6.79 -23.82
N HIS A 1045 19.31 -6.40 -23.82
CA HIS A 1045 20.11 -6.25 -25.05
C HIS A 1045 20.35 -7.57 -25.78
N HIS A 1046 20.18 -8.71 -25.11
CA HIS A 1046 20.22 -10.03 -25.76
C HIS A 1046 19.06 -10.28 -26.73
N GLN A 1047 18.05 -9.42 -26.72
CA GLN A 1047 16.89 -9.49 -27.62
C GLN A 1047 16.88 -8.36 -28.66
N VAL A 1048 17.96 -7.58 -28.75
CA VAL A 1048 18.05 -6.38 -29.59
C VAL A 1048 19.16 -6.52 -30.63
N ASP A 1049 18.84 -6.16 -31.87
CA ASP A 1049 19.78 -6.16 -32.99
C ASP A 1049 20.40 -4.78 -33.20
N LEU A 1050 19.59 -3.71 -33.12
CA LEU A 1050 20.04 -2.33 -33.31
C LEU A 1050 19.31 -1.36 -32.38
N LEU A 1051 20.06 -0.48 -31.74
CA LEU A 1051 19.48 0.61 -30.95
C LEU A 1051 19.23 1.84 -31.82
N LEU A 1052 18.11 2.50 -31.56
CA LEU A 1052 17.74 3.79 -32.13
C LEU A 1052 17.80 4.87 -31.06
N ASP A 1053 18.64 5.87 -31.28
CA ASP A 1053 18.80 6.99 -30.35
C ASP A 1053 17.65 7.99 -30.46
N THR A 1054 17.50 8.82 -29.43
CA THR A 1054 16.52 9.91 -29.38
C THR A 1054 17.14 11.24 -29.83
N PHE A 1055 16.28 12.17 -30.24
CA PHE A 1055 16.64 13.55 -30.57
C PHE A 1055 15.47 14.47 -30.20
N PRO A 1056 15.69 15.73 -29.81
CA PRO A 1056 16.96 16.49 -29.83
C PRO A 1056 17.86 16.24 -28.59
N TYR A 1057 17.50 15.32 -27.71
CA TYR A 1057 18.38 14.93 -26.60
C TYR A 1057 18.87 13.51 -26.82
N SER A 1058 20.17 13.35 -27.07
CA SER A 1058 20.80 12.06 -27.38
C SER A 1058 21.02 11.18 -26.14
N GLY A 1059 21.25 9.89 -26.38
CA GLY A 1059 21.70 8.91 -25.40
C GLY A 1059 23.07 9.25 -24.80
N GLY A 1060 23.44 8.55 -23.73
CA GLY A 1060 24.75 8.68 -23.10
C GLY A 1060 25.15 7.37 -22.44
N THR A 1061 24.82 7.22 -21.16
CA THR A 1061 24.98 5.94 -20.44
C THR A 1061 24.22 4.79 -21.10
N THR A 1062 23.03 5.05 -21.65
CA THR A 1062 22.27 4.05 -22.43
C THR A 1062 23.06 3.56 -23.65
N THR A 1063 23.70 4.47 -24.39
CA THR A 1063 24.56 4.14 -25.54
C THR A 1063 25.77 3.32 -25.12
N LEU A 1064 26.46 3.73 -24.04
CA LEU A 1064 27.62 3.01 -23.50
C LEU A 1064 27.25 1.59 -23.06
N HIS A 1065 26.11 1.41 -22.38
CA HIS A 1065 25.60 0.07 -22.04
C HIS A 1065 25.23 -0.75 -23.29
N GLY A 1066 24.62 -0.13 -24.29
CA GLY A 1066 24.31 -0.77 -25.57
C GLY A 1066 25.55 -1.35 -26.23
N MET A 1067 26.58 -0.52 -26.39
CA MET A 1067 27.87 -0.96 -26.93
C MET A 1067 28.54 -2.00 -26.03
N TRP A 1068 28.47 -1.85 -24.71
CA TRP A 1068 29.02 -2.83 -23.77
C TRP A 1068 28.34 -4.20 -23.90
N MET A 1069 27.08 -4.24 -24.35
CA MET A 1069 26.34 -5.46 -24.67
C MET A 1069 26.40 -5.86 -26.16
N GLY A 1070 27.27 -5.22 -26.95
CA GLY A 1070 27.48 -5.52 -28.37
C GLY A 1070 26.40 -4.97 -29.31
N VAL A 1071 25.55 -4.04 -28.86
CA VAL A 1071 24.48 -3.46 -29.67
C VAL A 1071 24.85 -2.03 -30.09
N PRO A 1072 25.12 -1.76 -31.39
CA PRO A 1072 25.39 -0.41 -31.84
C PRO A 1072 24.12 0.44 -31.86
N THR A 1073 24.29 1.77 -31.85
CA THR A 1073 23.18 2.74 -31.78
C THR A 1073 23.23 3.71 -32.96
N VAL A 1074 22.17 3.81 -33.76
CA VAL A 1074 22.03 4.85 -34.79
C VAL A 1074 21.59 6.16 -34.14
N THR A 1075 22.29 7.26 -34.44
CA THR A 1075 22.01 8.58 -33.85
C THR A 1075 21.96 9.69 -34.88
N LEU A 1076 21.20 10.75 -34.56
CA LEU A 1076 21.06 11.96 -35.37
C LEU A 1076 21.80 13.12 -34.70
N THR A 1077 22.98 13.42 -35.24
CA THR A 1077 23.86 14.49 -34.80
C THR A 1077 23.28 15.85 -35.18
N GLY A 1078 23.34 16.82 -34.27
CA GLY A 1078 22.82 18.17 -34.50
C GLY A 1078 23.80 19.30 -34.17
N ASN A 1079 23.27 20.53 -34.25
CA ASN A 1079 23.98 21.80 -34.01
C ASN A 1079 23.86 22.31 -32.56
N THR A 1080 23.38 21.49 -31.64
CA THR A 1080 23.37 21.77 -30.20
C THR A 1080 24.08 20.64 -29.46
N ILE A 1081 24.75 20.95 -28.35
CA ILE A 1081 25.51 19.97 -27.56
C ILE A 1081 24.65 18.78 -27.07
N PRO A 1082 23.39 18.95 -26.61
CA PRO A 1082 22.54 17.81 -26.22
C PRO A 1082 22.32 16.74 -27.33
N ARG A 1083 22.49 17.10 -28.60
CA ARG A 1083 22.36 16.19 -29.76
C ARG A 1083 23.63 15.40 -30.09
N ARG A 1084 24.72 15.57 -29.33
CA ARG A 1084 26.05 15.08 -29.75
C ARG A 1084 26.62 13.95 -28.91
N THR A 1085 26.13 13.73 -27.69
CA THR A 1085 26.69 12.74 -26.75
C THR A 1085 26.89 11.36 -27.40
N THR A 1086 25.86 10.79 -28.01
CA THR A 1086 25.97 9.49 -28.71
C THR A 1086 26.95 9.55 -29.89
N SER A 1087 26.91 10.60 -30.70
CA SER A 1087 27.81 10.74 -31.86
C SER A 1087 29.28 10.84 -31.44
N ALA A 1088 29.56 11.48 -30.31
CA ALA A 1088 30.89 11.61 -29.73
C ALA A 1088 31.40 10.25 -29.25
N ILE A 1089 30.59 9.54 -28.47
CA ILE A 1089 30.87 8.19 -27.97
C ILE A 1089 31.19 7.23 -29.14
N LEU A 1090 30.36 7.24 -30.20
CA LEU A 1090 30.57 6.39 -31.37
C LEU A 1090 31.85 6.76 -32.13
N SER A 1091 32.18 8.04 -32.21
CA SER A 1091 33.40 8.51 -32.87
C SER A 1091 34.67 8.08 -32.12
N GLN A 1092 34.65 8.08 -30.79
CA GLN A 1092 35.77 7.65 -29.95
C GLN A 1092 36.11 6.16 -30.17
N VAL A 1093 35.13 5.33 -30.54
CA VAL A 1093 35.33 3.93 -30.94
C VAL A 1093 35.35 3.71 -32.47
N GLU A 1094 35.43 4.75 -33.29
CA GLU A 1094 35.47 4.68 -34.78
C GLU A 1094 34.25 3.99 -35.43
N LEU A 1095 33.06 4.24 -34.89
CA LEU A 1095 31.79 3.74 -35.41
C LEU A 1095 30.98 4.82 -36.15
N HIS A 1096 31.65 5.55 -37.04
CA HIS A 1096 31.07 6.66 -37.82
C HIS A 1096 29.89 6.22 -38.71
N GLY A 1097 29.80 4.94 -39.09
CA GLY A 1097 28.70 4.38 -39.88
C GLY A 1097 27.34 4.33 -39.16
N PHE A 1098 27.27 4.76 -37.89
CA PHE A 1098 26.04 4.86 -37.10
C PHE A 1098 25.68 6.32 -36.75
N THR A 1099 26.47 7.29 -37.19
CA THR A 1099 26.24 8.72 -36.96
C THR A 1099 25.68 9.37 -38.23
N THR A 1100 24.56 10.08 -38.10
CA THR A 1100 23.85 10.73 -39.22
C THR A 1100 23.65 12.22 -38.93
N THR A 1101 23.33 13.00 -39.96
CA THR A 1101 23.13 14.46 -39.84
C THR A 1101 21.74 14.94 -40.29
N THR A 1102 21.02 14.12 -41.05
CA THR A 1102 19.64 14.41 -41.48
C THR A 1102 18.66 13.30 -41.07
N LEU A 1103 17.37 13.64 -40.97
CA LEU A 1103 16.33 12.67 -40.61
C LEU A 1103 16.21 11.53 -41.64
N ASN A 1104 16.41 11.83 -42.92
CA ASN A 1104 16.39 10.80 -43.98
C ASN A 1104 17.60 9.86 -43.83
N GLU A 1105 18.80 10.40 -43.61
CA GLU A 1105 19.99 9.57 -43.33
C GLU A 1105 19.81 8.67 -42.12
N TYR A 1106 19.18 9.18 -41.05
CA TYR A 1106 18.88 8.40 -39.85
C TYR A 1106 18.02 7.16 -40.17
N ILE A 1107 16.96 7.35 -40.96
CA ILE A 1107 16.06 6.27 -41.40
C ILE A 1107 16.79 5.31 -42.33
N ASP A 1108 17.45 5.82 -43.37
CA ASP A 1108 18.12 5.03 -44.39
C ASP A 1108 19.25 4.18 -43.77
N THR A 1109 19.96 4.74 -42.79
CA THR A 1109 21.01 4.04 -42.04
C THR A 1109 20.43 2.90 -41.21
N ALA A 1110 19.31 3.12 -40.50
CA ALA A 1110 18.64 2.08 -39.72
C ALA A 1110 18.12 0.93 -40.62
N ILE A 1111 17.51 1.26 -41.76
CA ILE A 1111 17.04 0.28 -42.74
C ILE A 1111 18.23 -0.50 -43.32
N SER A 1112 19.28 0.19 -43.75
CA SER A 1112 20.48 -0.42 -44.32
C SER A 1112 21.15 -1.40 -43.34
N TRP A 1113 21.26 -1.05 -42.06
CA TRP A 1113 21.83 -1.95 -41.06
C TRP A 1113 20.96 -3.18 -40.79
N SER A 1114 19.63 -3.06 -40.91
CA SER A 1114 18.72 -4.21 -40.76
C SER A 1114 18.94 -5.31 -41.81
N GLN A 1115 19.60 -4.98 -42.93
CA GLN A 1115 19.90 -5.90 -44.03
C GLN A 1115 21.32 -6.48 -43.97
N ARG A 1116 22.16 -6.02 -43.03
CA ARG A 1116 23.59 -6.37 -42.92
C ARG A 1116 23.87 -7.17 -41.64
N THR A 1117 23.14 -8.26 -41.46
CA THR A 1117 23.18 -9.07 -40.23
C THR A 1117 24.55 -9.71 -39.97
N ASP A 1118 25.29 -10.11 -41.00
CA ASP A 1118 26.63 -10.68 -40.85
C ASP A 1118 27.63 -9.65 -40.28
N GLU A 1119 27.60 -8.43 -40.81
CA GLU A 1119 28.43 -7.32 -40.33
C GLU A 1119 28.04 -6.92 -38.90
N LEU A 1120 26.75 -6.84 -38.58
CA LEU A 1120 26.28 -6.57 -37.21
C LEU A 1120 26.69 -7.68 -36.24
N SER A 1121 26.66 -8.94 -36.66
CA SER A 1121 27.08 -10.08 -35.84
C SER A 1121 28.57 -10.01 -35.50
N ALA A 1122 29.42 -9.71 -36.50
CA ALA A 1122 30.84 -9.52 -36.29
C ALA A 1122 31.14 -8.33 -35.35
N LEU A 1123 30.45 -7.20 -35.57
CA LEU A 1123 30.59 -6.01 -34.73
C LEU A 1123 30.17 -6.30 -33.27
N ARG A 1124 29.07 -7.04 -33.08
CA ARG A 1124 28.55 -7.41 -31.76
C ARG A 1124 29.58 -8.17 -30.93
N GLN A 1125 30.24 -9.17 -31.53
CA GLN A 1125 31.24 -10.00 -30.84
C GLN A 1125 32.49 -9.21 -30.44
N GLY A 1126 32.94 -8.25 -31.26
CA GLY A 1126 34.17 -7.47 -31.01
C GLY A 1126 33.99 -6.19 -30.20
N MET A 1127 32.75 -5.79 -29.87
CA MET A 1127 32.48 -4.44 -29.34
C MET A 1127 33.13 -4.15 -27.98
N ARG A 1128 33.14 -5.13 -27.06
CA ARG A 1128 33.71 -4.94 -25.72
C ARG A 1128 35.21 -4.66 -25.76
N GLU A 1129 35.94 -5.46 -26.53
CA GLU A 1129 37.39 -5.30 -26.72
C GLU A 1129 37.70 -3.93 -27.35
N ARG A 1130 36.89 -3.52 -28.34
CA ARG A 1130 36.99 -2.20 -28.97
C ARG A 1130 36.79 -1.04 -27.98
N MET A 1131 35.88 -1.17 -27.02
CA MET A 1131 35.67 -0.16 -25.98
C MET A 1131 36.85 -0.12 -24.99
N LEU A 1132 37.29 -1.28 -24.49
CA LEU A 1132 38.35 -1.40 -23.48
C LEU A 1132 39.69 -0.83 -23.96
N THR A 1133 40.05 -1.06 -25.22
CA THR A 1133 41.30 -0.55 -25.81
C THR A 1133 41.36 0.97 -25.93
N ARG A 1134 40.22 1.66 -25.83
CA ARG A 1134 40.12 3.10 -26.12
C ARG A 1134 39.62 3.97 -24.97
N HIS A 1135 38.98 3.40 -23.94
CA HIS A 1135 38.30 4.15 -22.87
C HIS A 1135 38.77 3.82 -21.45
N SER A 1136 40.04 3.41 -21.27
CA SER A 1136 40.54 3.06 -19.94
C SER A 1136 40.47 4.26 -18.98
N ALA A 1137 40.13 3.99 -17.71
CA ALA A 1137 40.01 5.03 -16.69
C ALA A 1137 41.36 5.73 -16.43
N GLU A 1138 42.45 4.97 -16.49
CA GLU A 1138 43.82 5.43 -16.35
C GLU A 1138 44.19 6.42 -17.46
N PHE A 1139 43.82 6.11 -18.71
CA PHE A 1139 44.05 7.01 -19.85
C PHE A 1139 43.34 8.35 -19.65
N VAL A 1140 42.06 8.34 -19.28
CA VAL A 1140 41.29 9.57 -19.05
C VAL A 1140 41.85 10.35 -17.86
N THR A 1141 42.20 9.66 -16.78
CA THR A 1141 42.75 10.28 -15.56
C THR A 1141 44.08 10.97 -15.83
N LYS A 1142 45.02 10.32 -16.53
CA LYS A 1142 46.33 10.91 -16.86
C LYS A 1142 46.20 12.19 -17.69
N HIS A 1143 45.29 12.22 -18.67
CA HIS A 1143 45.08 13.42 -19.47
C HIS A 1143 44.33 14.52 -18.71
N LEU A 1144 43.47 14.14 -17.76
CA LEU A 1144 42.86 15.08 -16.81
C LEU A 1144 43.92 15.74 -15.94
N GLU A 1145 44.89 14.98 -15.40
CA GLU A 1145 45.99 15.53 -14.59
C GLU A 1145 46.80 16.57 -15.36
N ILE A 1146 47.11 16.30 -16.64
CA ILE A 1146 47.79 17.27 -17.51
C ILE A 1146 46.94 18.54 -17.68
N ALA A 1147 45.63 18.39 -17.94
CA ALA A 1147 44.72 19.53 -18.07
C ALA A 1147 44.64 20.35 -16.77
N LEU A 1148 44.61 19.71 -15.61
CA LEU A 1148 44.57 20.36 -14.29
C LEU A 1148 45.84 21.20 -14.05
N HIS A 1149 47.02 20.65 -14.33
CA HIS A 1149 48.27 21.39 -14.22
C HIS A 1149 48.30 22.59 -15.18
N GLN A 1150 47.89 22.40 -16.43
CA GLN A 1150 47.86 23.49 -17.41
C GLN A 1150 46.89 24.62 -16.99
N MET A 1151 45.70 24.29 -16.47
CA MET A 1151 44.77 25.28 -15.93
C MET A 1151 45.40 26.08 -14.78
N TRP A 1152 46.12 25.39 -13.89
CA TRP A 1152 46.77 25.98 -12.73
C TRP A 1152 47.96 26.87 -13.11
N GLU A 1153 48.78 26.45 -14.07
CA GLU A 1153 49.89 27.21 -14.63
C GLU A 1153 49.42 28.53 -15.23
N ILE A 1154 48.34 28.51 -16.02
CA ILE A 1154 47.73 29.71 -16.61
C ILE A 1154 47.32 30.70 -15.50
N TRP A 1155 46.70 30.21 -14.41
CA TRP A 1155 46.30 31.07 -13.30
C TRP A 1155 47.50 31.60 -12.50
N CYS A 1156 48.52 30.77 -12.25
CA CYS A 1156 49.75 31.17 -11.57
C CYS A 1156 50.48 32.28 -12.35
N ALA A 1157 50.53 32.16 -13.68
CA ALA A 1157 51.07 33.17 -14.58
C ALA A 1157 50.27 34.49 -14.60
N GLY A 1158 49.07 34.52 -14.00
CA GLY A 1158 48.20 35.70 -13.99
C GLY A 1158 47.49 35.95 -15.32
N GLU A 1159 47.48 34.94 -16.21
CA GLU A 1159 46.79 35.00 -17.48
C GLU A 1159 45.28 34.80 -17.31
N LYS A 1160 44.49 35.29 -18.27
CA LYS A 1160 43.05 34.96 -18.36
C LYS A 1160 42.88 33.54 -18.90
N SER A 1161 41.79 32.88 -18.50
CA SER A 1161 41.43 31.57 -19.07
C SER A 1161 41.35 31.63 -20.60
N LYS A 1162 41.89 30.61 -21.26
CA LYS A 1162 41.94 30.45 -22.72
C LYS A 1162 41.70 29.00 -23.10
N SER A 1163 41.00 28.76 -24.22
CA SER A 1163 40.75 27.40 -24.70
C SER A 1163 42.09 26.71 -25.04
N PHE A 1164 42.20 25.42 -24.74
CA PHE A 1164 43.39 24.63 -25.07
C PHE A 1164 43.05 23.15 -25.33
N GLU A 1165 43.95 22.45 -26.00
CA GLU A 1165 43.83 21.02 -26.30
C GLU A 1165 45.03 20.25 -25.76
N ILE A 1166 44.75 19.13 -25.08
CA ILE A 1166 45.76 18.20 -24.59
C ILE A 1166 46.06 17.17 -25.69
N ALA A 1167 47.33 17.11 -26.10
CA ALA A 1167 47.78 16.13 -27.08
C ALA A 1167 47.64 14.69 -26.53
N LYS A 1168 47.18 13.78 -27.40
CA LYS A 1168 47.06 12.35 -27.09
C LYS A 1168 48.45 11.74 -26.86
N GLN A 1169 48.76 11.32 -25.63
CA GLN A 1169 49.98 10.58 -25.32
C GLN A 1169 49.70 9.06 -25.28
N PRO A 1170 50.54 8.20 -25.88
CA PRO A 1170 50.41 6.76 -25.74
C PRO A 1170 50.59 6.33 -24.27
N MET A 1171 49.84 5.31 -23.83
CA MET A 1171 50.13 4.66 -22.55
C MET A 1171 51.40 3.82 -22.71
N ASN A 1172 52.39 4.03 -21.83
CA ASN A 1172 53.60 3.22 -21.75
C ASN A 1172 53.30 1.88 -21.07
#